data_AF-A0A7X9HVV8-F1
#
_entry.id   AF-A0A7X9HVV8-F1
#
_cell.length_a   1.000
_cell.length_b   1.000
_cell.length_c   1.000
_cell.angle_alpha   90.00
_cell.angle_beta   90.00
_cell.angle_gamma   90.00
#
_symmetry.space_group_name_H-M   'P 1'
#
loop_
_entity.id
_entity.type
_entity.pdbx_description
1 polymer ?
#
loop_
_entity_poly.entity_id
_entity_poly.type
_entity_poly.pdbx_seq_one_letter_code
_entity_poly.pdbx_strand_id
1 'polypeptide(L)'
;GGPNDLNLDQGVTRIQGLAFAMRAAGYDAEILAMTEAEINQILAPWVDSATYAPWARRYAAYAIKHGITVGVSKTEKRLNPDELISGASFLVFILKSMGYENATTVNAADIAIEASVLSPYQAAYFGPKASLIRDDAAGILYGAFTSGVNKDGTKLIETYIESGGTNKETAANAGFVELPPVVFEAVKASATNLKEIIVEFSNELDPDTAINKDNYSVEDHVIESVRLNEDKKSVTILLEGNMTNQSDFEVTVKTGIKNNAGKYLSENKTLSGTAFDVTIPVALSAEHAGPTSFKVRFSEPVKTQNATFKIDDGIYYVNNITSTDNGYSLVVTLYTTIPEGHHKVEVSGVEDYVPYRCVVKNLTFTAAKDETPPTLARVLSVSPQKVELEFSKDVVFVTGEANAITGIYHTNSSNRPTNVTVSGNKLTLYFATNKLPNGTAYLTIGEGIFKDYWGNRNLEIRDLPVTVQIDRTKPTVNSIKAETDKKIVIEFSEDIDSGFGRFILLDSSGKDVTSDHLMTTIFDNAKVTLQFIYALSGSSYSVAIQDVKDLAGNEIDKVTKNVVVTDTTPPLISKGEIYKTKKVIKVTFNEAMNTADILNPANYQWGGLYLSDTKATISLAEGGKAVFIDYSKETSISDTNYVLYVGRVRDVVGNFMVNFSNPIALTDMDLYGITIESVEATGSKTLVVILSDILTNFVPADFLINAEPIQNYVSNVGYSANADGKGVITFSLKDELPTDLSGVSIIVSTLPYSTDIKSNNSFGVKLTASVSKSASDKIPATFTAEFLAADIIKIDFSEAINPTTLSKYTFTVSGNTVKSITIAPSNRSMTLTLDKAVSSGNKVLITQVHEFEDVLGNVTRGLTFEVTNN
;
A
#
# COMPACT_ATOMS: atom_id res chain seq x y z
N GLY A 1 -0.13 39.35 -28.67
CA GLY A 1 -1.37 38.73 -28.19
C GLY A 1 -1.21 38.29 -26.76
N GLY A 2 -0.81 39.19 -25.86
CA GLY A 2 -0.92 38.96 -24.43
C GLY A 2 -2.34 39.28 -23.94
N PRO A 3 -2.67 39.02 -22.66
CA PRO A 3 -3.99 39.32 -22.09
C PRO A 3 -4.43 40.79 -22.28
N ASN A 4 -3.47 41.72 -22.27
CA ASN A 4 -3.71 43.15 -22.49
C ASN A 4 -4.10 43.51 -23.94
N ASP A 5 -3.86 42.61 -24.90
CA ASP A 5 -4.22 42.82 -26.31
C ASP A 5 -5.66 42.37 -26.63
N LEU A 6 -6.35 41.73 -25.67
CA LEU A 6 -7.69 41.14 -25.87
C LEU A 6 -8.82 42.20 -25.86
N ASN A 7 -8.56 43.39 -25.29
CA ASN A 7 -9.49 44.52 -25.26
C ASN A 7 -10.89 44.11 -24.76
N LEU A 8 -10.96 43.37 -23.66
CA LEU A 8 -12.18 42.71 -23.16
C LEU A 8 -13.29 43.70 -22.77
N ASP A 9 -12.93 44.94 -22.47
CA ASP A 9 -13.81 46.06 -22.13
C ASP A 9 -14.45 46.75 -23.34
N GLN A 10 -14.01 46.44 -24.57
CA GLN A 10 -14.57 47.03 -25.79
C GLN A 10 -15.92 46.43 -26.17
N GLY A 11 -16.82 47.28 -26.67
CA GLY A 11 -18.11 46.86 -27.23
C GLY A 11 -17.96 45.94 -28.45
N VAL A 12 -18.86 44.96 -28.57
CA VAL A 12 -18.91 44.03 -29.70
C VAL A 12 -19.91 44.53 -30.73
N THR A 13 -19.46 44.69 -31.97
CA THR A 13 -20.34 45.05 -33.09
C THR A 13 -21.12 43.83 -33.60
N ARG A 14 -22.26 44.05 -34.26
CA ARG A 14 -23.10 42.98 -34.83
C ARG A 14 -22.30 42.08 -35.77
N ILE A 15 -21.41 42.63 -36.58
CA ILE A 15 -20.61 41.86 -37.51
C ILE A 15 -19.51 41.04 -36.83
N GLN A 16 -18.93 41.55 -35.73
CA GLN A 16 -18.02 40.78 -34.89
C GLN A 16 -18.76 39.64 -34.19
N GLY A 17 -19.97 39.88 -33.68
CA GLY A 17 -20.82 38.85 -33.09
C GLY A 17 -21.17 37.73 -34.08
N LEU A 18 -21.50 38.07 -35.33
CA LEU A 18 -21.71 37.09 -36.39
C LEU A 18 -20.45 36.25 -36.65
N ALA A 19 -19.30 36.90 -36.79
CA ALA A 19 -18.04 36.20 -37.00
C ALA A 19 -17.76 35.24 -35.83
N PHE A 20 -17.82 35.71 -34.57
CA PHE A 20 -17.61 34.87 -33.40
C PHE A 20 -18.52 33.64 -33.36
N ALA A 21 -19.82 33.82 -33.62
CA ALA A 21 -20.78 32.72 -33.57
C ALA A 21 -20.52 31.66 -34.64
N MET A 22 -20.25 32.06 -35.87
CA MET A 22 -19.99 31.11 -36.96
C MET A 22 -18.63 30.43 -36.84
N ARG A 23 -17.61 31.14 -36.35
CA ARG A 23 -16.32 30.53 -36.02
C ARG A 23 -16.46 29.48 -34.94
N ALA A 24 -17.18 29.79 -33.87
CA ALA A 24 -17.46 28.84 -32.79
C ALA A 24 -18.19 27.59 -33.28
N ALA A 25 -19.06 27.72 -34.29
CA ALA A 25 -19.75 26.61 -34.94
C ALA A 25 -18.91 25.86 -35.99
N GLY A 26 -17.64 26.22 -36.22
CA GLY A 26 -16.75 25.53 -37.15
C GLY A 26 -16.95 25.88 -38.63
N TYR A 27 -17.69 26.94 -38.96
CA TYR A 27 -18.02 27.28 -40.35
C TYR A 27 -16.91 28.02 -41.13
N ASP A 28 -15.73 28.25 -40.56
CA ASP A 28 -14.68 29.04 -41.22
C ASP A 28 -14.28 28.46 -42.59
N ALA A 29 -14.19 27.14 -42.74
CA ALA A 29 -13.84 26.51 -44.02
C ALA A 29 -14.91 26.77 -45.09
N GLU A 30 -16.20 26.62 -44.75
CA GLU A 30 -17.33 26.86 -45.65
C GLU A 30 -17.43 28.34 -46.03
N ILE A 31 -17.26 29.23 -45.05
CA ILE A 31 -17.22 30.68 -45.27
C ILE A 31 -16.08 31.01 -46.21
N LEU A 32 -14.86 30.48 -45.97
CA LEU A 32 -13.68 30.72 -46.80
C LEU A 32 -13.83 30.22 -48.24
N ALA A 33 -14.66 29.19 -48.47
CA ALA A 33 -14.92 28.65 -49.80
C ALA A 33 -15.90 29.49 -50.64
N MET A 34 -16.63 30.45 -50.06
CA MET A 34 -17.55 31.31 -50.80
C MET A 34 -16.83 32.15 -51.85
N THR A 35 -17.39 32.19 -53.06
CA THR A 35 -16.85 32.99 -54.17
C THR A 35 -17.29 34.45 -54.10
N GLU A 36 -16.48 35.38 -54.61
CA GLU A 36 -16.86 36.81 -54.67
C GLU A 36 -18.17 37.06 -55.45
N ALA A 37 -18.43 36.27 -56.51
CA ALA A 37 -19.67 36.36 -57.27
C ALA A 37 -20.90 36.02 -56.40
N GLU A 38 -20.81 34.94 -55.63
CA GLU A 38 -21.86 34.50 -54.70
C GLU A 38 -22.08 35.53 -53.59
N ILE A 39 -21.01 36.04 -52.97
CA ILE A 39 -21.07 37.07 -51.92
C ILE A 39 -21.78 38.32 -52.46
N ASN A 40 -21.40 38.80 -53.64
CA ASN A 40 -22.00 39.97 -54.26
C ASN A 40 -23.49 39.77 -54.57
N GLN A 41 -23.88 38.57 -55.04
CA GLN A 41 -25.28 38.25 -55.32
C GLN A 41 -26.14 38.26 -54.05
N ILE A 42 -25.66 37.68 -52.95
CA ILE A 42 -26.39 37.62 -51.68
C ILE A 42 -26.54 39.01 -51.05
N LEU A 43 -25.50 39.85 -51.14
CA LEU A 43 -25.47 41.17 -50.53
C LEU A 43 -26.15 42.27 -51.35
N ALA A 44 -26.28 42.12 -52.68
CA ALA A 44 -26.87 43.13 -53.55
C ALA A 44 -28.24 43.68 -53.09
N PRO A 45 -29.15 42.87 -52.51
CA PRO A 45 -30.44 43.37 -52.02
C PRO A 45 -30.37 44.13 -50.68
N TRP A 46 -29.21 44.18 -50.02
CA TRP A 46 -29.04 44.79 -48.70
C TRP A 46 -28.61 46.24 -48.82
N VAL A 47 -29.42 47.15 -48.28
CA VAL A 47 -29.30 48.61 -48.51
C VAL A 47 -28.02 49.23 -47.95
N ASP A 48 -27.38 48.57 -46.99
CA ASP A 48 -26.14 49.01 -46.34
C ASP A 48 -24.93 48.16 -46.73
N SER A 49 -25.05 47.21 -47.66
CA SER A 49 -23.95 46.30 -48.04
C SER A 49 -22.70 47.00 -48.58
N ALA A 50 -22.84 48.23 -49.09
CA ALA A 50 -21.72 49.06 -49.54
C ALA A 50 -20.83 49.57 -48.40
N THR A 51 -21.34 49.61 -47.15
CA THR A 51 -20.56 50.07 -45.98
C THR A 51 -19.81 48.93 -45.29
N TYR A 52 -19.99 47.67 -45.72
CA TYR A 52 -19.41 46.53 -45.04
C TYR A 52 -17.90 46.48 -45.32
N ALA A 53 -17.10 46.37 -44.25
CA ALA A 53 -15.66 46.18 -44.38
C ALA A 53 -15.35 44.92 -45.23
N PRO A 54 -14.24 44.89 -46.01
CA PRO A 54 -13.93 43.77 -46.90
C PRO A 54 -13.96 42.40 -46.21
N TRP A 55 -13.38 42.29 -45.01
CA TRP A 55 -13.36 41.05 -44.23
C TRP A 55 -14.76 40.60 -43.77
N ALA A 56 -15.67 41.55 -43.55
CA ALA A 56 -17.00 41.33 -43.01
C ALA A 56 -18.00 40.81 -44.05
N ARG A 57 -17.81 41.15 -45.33
CA ARG A 57 -18.74 40.83 -46.43
C ARG A 57 -19.07 39.34 -46.49
N ARG A 58 -18.05 38.50 -46.36
CA ARG A 58 -18.17 37.04 -46.46
C ARG A 58 -18.96 36.44 -45.30
N TYR A 59 -18.66 36.86 -44.06
CA TYR A 59 -19.41 36.46 -42.87
C TYR A 59 -20.87 36.94 -42.93
N ALA A 60 -21.11 38.18 -43.37
CA ALA A 60 -22.47 38.70 -43.56
C ALA A 60 -23.24 37.89 -44.60
N ALA A 61 -22.65 37.62 -45.77
CA ALA A 61 -23.27 36.85 -46.84
C ALA A 61 -23.61 35.42 -46.39
N TYR A 62 -22.70 34.73 -45.71
CA TYR A 62 -22.95 33.40 -45.17
C TYR A 62 -24.11 33.41 -44.17
N ALA A 63 -24.07 34.32 -43.18
CA ALA A 63 -25.12 34.44 -42.18
C ALA A 63 -26.51 34.74 -42.76
N ILE A 64 -26.57 35.53 -43.84
CA ILE A 64 -27.81 35.82 -44.57
C ILE A 64 -28.30 34.59 -45.34
N LYS A 65 -27.40 33.92 -46.08
CA LYS A 65 -27.70 32.72 -46.88
C LYS A 65 -28.27 31.60 -46.01
N HIS A 66 -27.68 31.40 -44.83
CA HIS A 66 -28.05 30.34 -43.89
C HIS A 66 -29.08 30.78 -42.83
N GLY A 67 -29.66 31.98 -42.96
CA GLY A 67 -30.74 32.44 -42.07
C GLY A 67 -30.34 32.67 -40.61
N ILE A 68 -29.03 32.77 -40.32
CA ILE A 68 -28.45 33.07 -39.00
C ILE A 68 -28.84 34.50 -38.57
N THR A 69 -28.97 35.43 -39.53
CA THR A 69 -29.45 36.79 -39.28
C THR A 69 -30.55 37.19 -40.25
N VAL A 70 -31.48 38.02 -39.77
CA VAL A 70 -32.49 38.70 -40.60
C VAL A 70 -32.22 40.21 -40.73
N GLY A 71 -31.08 40.68 -40.20
CA GLY A 71 -30.76 42.10 -40.13
C GLY A 71 -31.45 42.82 -38.97
N VAL A 72 -31.26 44.13 -38.88
CA VAL A 72 -32.04 45.03 -38.00
C VAL A 72 -33.40 45.38 -38.60
N SER A 73 -33.54 45.23 -39.92
CA SER A 73 -34.82 45.35 -40.62
C SER A 73 -34.88 44.34 -41.77
N LYS A 74 -35.81 43.39 -41.67
CA LYS A 74 -36.08 42.40 -42.73
C LYS A 74 -36.71 43.05 -43.97
N THR A 75 -37.53 44.08 -43.77
CA THR A 75 -38.23 44.80 -44.85
C THR A 75 -37.28 45.71 -45.61
N GLU A 76 -36.43 46.47 -44.90
CA GLU A 76 -35.43 47.34 -45.53
C GLU A 76 -34.18 46.58 -45.96
N LYS A 77 -34.02 45.31 -45.56
CA LYS A 77 -32.82 44.49 -45.76
C LYS A 77 -31.56 45.24 -45.31
N ARG A 78 -31.51 45.56 -44.02
CA ARG A 78 -30.42 46.32 -43.39
C ARG A 78 -29.76 45.49 -42.28
N LEU A 79 -28.44 45.38 -42.27
CA LEU A 79 -27.70 44.59 -41.26
C LEU A 79 -27.19 45.45 -40.10
N ASN A 80 -26.76 46.67 -40.41
CA ASN A 80 -26.07 47.63 -39.56
C ASN A 80 -24.82 47.03 -38.89
N PRO A 81 -23.75 46.72 -39.65
CA PRO A 81 -22.65 45.88 -39.18
C PRO A 81 -21.89 46.45 -37.98
N ASP A 82 -21.75 47.77 -37.89
CA ASP A 82 -20.96 48.48 -36.88
C ASP A 82 -21.76 48.84 -35.62
N GLU A 83 -23.07 48.57 -35.59
CA GLU A 83 -23.89 48.75 -34.40
C GLU A 83 -23.49 47.76 -33.31
N LEU A 84 -23.51 48.20 -32.06
CA LEU A 84 -23.23 47.31 -30.92
C LEU A 84 -24.33 46.25 -30.79
N ILE A 85 -23.92 45.01 -30.57
CA ILE A 85 -24.84 43.88 -30.49
C ILE A 85 -25.43 43.72 -29.08
N SER A 86 -26.74 43.52 -28.99
CA SER A 86 -27.40 43.15 -27.73
C SER A 86 -27.18 41.69 -27.38
N GLY A 87 -27.32 41.34 -26.10
CA GLY A 87 -27.18 39.96 -25.63
C GLY A 87 -28.14 39.01 -26.31
N ALA A 88 -29.43 39.36 -26.38
CA ALA A 88 -30.44 38.58 -27.09
C ALA A 88 -30.10 38.36 -28.58
N SER A 89 -29.53 39.36 -29.27
CA SER A 89 -29.14 39.22 -30.68
C SER A 89 -27.93 38.31 -30.86
N PHE A 90 -26.94 38.39 -29.96
CA PHE A 90 -25.77 37.53 -30.01
C PHE A 90 -26.14 36.07 -29.73
N LEU A 91 -27.03 35.82 -28.77
CA LEU A 91 -27.56 34.47 -28.52
C LEU A 91 -28.30 33.89 -29.72
N VAL A 92 -29.09 34.70 -30.45
CA VAL A 92 -29.71 34.25 -31.71
C VAL A 92 -28.64 33.80 -32.71
N PHE A 93 -27.54 34.53 -32.86
CA PHE A 93 -26.48 34.16 -33.80
C PHE A 93 -25.79 32.84 -33.41
N ILE A 94 -25.46 32.67 -32.13
CA ILE A 94 -24.87 31.44 -31.59
C ILE A 94 -25.83 30.27 -31.82
N LEU A 95 -27.06 30.38 -31.35
CA LEU A 95 -28.04 29.29 -31.38
C LEU A 95 -28.43 28.88 -32.79
N LYS A 96 -28.59 29.84 -33.71
CA LYS A 96 -28.85 29.51 -35.12
C LYS A 96 -27.65 28.85 -35.79
N SER A 97 -26.43 29.24 -35.41
CA SER A 97 -25.22 28.56 -35.88
C SER A 97 -25.09 27.14 -35.30
N MET A 98 -25.71 26.88 -34.15
CA MET A 98 -25.84 25.54 -33.53
C MET A 98 -27.06 24.75 -34.05
N GLY A 99 -27.78 25.25 -35.06
CA GLY A 99 -28.93 24.58 -35.69
C GLY A 99 -30.31 24.86 -35.07
N TYR A 100 -30.42 25.76 -34.09
CA TYR A 100 -31.71 26.17 -33.48
C TYR A 100 -32.40 27.26 -34.33
N GLU A 101 -32.97 26.86 -35.47
CA GLU A 101 -33.54 27.80 -36.46
C GLU A 101 -34.65 28.71 -35.91
N ASN A 102 -35.38 28.25 -34.90
CA ASN A 102 -36.49 28.95 -34.24
C ASN A 102 -36.06 29.99 -33.20
N ALA A 103 -34.75 30.21 -33.00
CA ALA A 103 -34.24 31.22 -32.08
C ALA A 103 -34.56 32.64 -32.58
N THR A 104 -35.13 33.45 -31.69
CA THR A 104 -35.50 34.86 -31.88
C THR A 104 -35.05 35.66 -30.67
N THR A 105 -35.00 36.99 -30.78
CA THR A 105 -34.61 37.85 -29.65
C THR A 105 -35.55 37.76 -28.44
N VAL A 106 -36.75 37.16 -28.60
CA VAL A 106 -37.72 36.96 -27.52
C VAL A 106 -37.43 35.70 -26.70
N ASN A 107 -36.98 34.62 -27.34
CA ASN A 107 -36.82 33.29 -26.73
C ASN A 107 -35.38 32.77 -26.70
N ALA A 108 -34.40 33.53 -27.22
CA ALA A 108 -33.01 33.07 -27.30
C ALA A 108 -32.37 32.81 -25.94
N ALA A 109 -32.79 33.50 -24.88
CA ALA A 109 -32.30 33.23 -23.52
C ALA A 109 -32.75 31.84 -23.04
N ASP A 110 -34.01 31.47 -23.26
CA ASP A 110 -34.56 30.17 -22.86
C ASP A 110 -33.93 29.04 -23.67
N ILE A 111 -33.81 29.21 -24.99
CA ILE A 111 -33.16 28.23 -25.86
C ILE A 111 -31.68 28.07 -25.50
N ALA A 112 -30.98 29.13 -25.08
CA ALA A 112 -29.59 29.05 -24.62
C ALA A 112 -29.44 28.23 -23.32
N ILE A 113 -30.45 28.23 -22.45
CA ILE A 113 -30.48 27.36 -21.27
C ILE A 113 -30.72 25.91 -21.70
N GLU A 114 -31.70 25.66 -22.57
CA GLU A 114 -32.00 24.32 -23.08
C GLU A 114 -30.81 23.70 -23.82
N ALA A 115 -30.12 24.49 -24.65
CA ALA A 115 -28.91 24.12 -25.36
C ALA A 115 -27.67 24.04 -24.44
N SER A 116 -27.81 24.29 -23.13
CA SER A 116 -26.72 24.29 -22.15
C SER A 116 -25.58 25.27 -22.49
N VAL A 117 -25.86 26.31 -23.29
CA VAL A 117 -24.93 27.40 -23.60
C VAL A 117 -24.79 28.32 -22.41
N LEU A 118 -25.88 28.59 -21.69
CA LEU A 118 -25.90 29.45 -20.50
C LEU A 118 -26.63 28.76 -19.33
N SER A 119 -26.18 29.02 -18.11
CA SER A 119 -26.99 28.77 -16.92
C SER A 119 -28.18 29.76 -16.83
N PRO A 120 -29.23 29.46 -16.05
CA PRO A 120 -30.34 30.39 -15.84
C PRO A 120 -29.90 31.77 -15.33
N TYR A 121 -28.86 31.81 -14.47
CA TYR A 121 -28.29 33.06 -13.97
C TYR A 121 -27.61 33.87 -15.10
N GLN A 122 -26.78 33.20 -15.92
CA GLN A 122 -26.12 33.86 -17.04
C GLN A 122 -27.11 34.31 -18.11
N ALA A 123 -28.18 33.55 -18.37
CA ALA A 123 -29.24 33.95 -19.28
C ALA A 123 -29.96 35.23 -18.80
N ALA A 124 -30.26 35.33 -17.50
CA ALA A 124 -30.83 36.53 -16.90
C ALA A 124 -29.86 37.73 -16.91
N TYR A 125 -28.55 37.47 -16.87
CA TYR A 125 -27.52 38.51 -16.91
C TYR A 125 -27.24 39.01 -18.34
N PHE A 126 -27.00 38.12 -19.30
CA PHE A 126 -26.62 38.48 -20.66
C PHE A 126 -27.82 38.82 -21.54
N GLY A 127 -28.92 38.08 -21.44
CA GLY A 127 -30.10 38.24 -22.30
C GLY A 127 -30.62 39.68 -22.43
N PRO A 128 -30.86 40.41 -21.32
CA PRO A 128 -31.41 41.76 -21.36
C PRO A 128 -30.38 42.86 -21.65
N LYS A 129 -29.08 42.56 -21.80
CA LYS A 129 -28.07 43.59 -22.09
C LYS A 129 -28.32 44.24 -23.45
N ALA A 130 -28.46 45.57 -23.45
CA ALA A 130 -28.64 46.37 -24.66
C ALA A 130 -27.40 46.34 -25.57
N SER A 131 -26.20 46.20 -25.00
CA SER A 131 -24.93 46.09 -25.72
C SER A 131 -23.97 45.18 -24.95
N LEU A 132 -23.29 44.27 -25.67
CA LEU A 132 -22.25 43.41 -25.11
C LEU A 132 -20.86 44.03 -25.24
N ILE A 133 -20.01 43.80 -24.25
CA ILE A 133 -18.55 43.93 -24.38
C ILE A 133 -17.92 42.58 -24.75
N ARG A 134 -16.63 42.58 -25.14
CA ARG A 134 -15.92 41.36 -25.55
C ARG A 134 -15.83 40.33 -24.44
N ASP A 135 -15.71 40.76 -23.18
CA ASP A 135 -15.78 39.88 -22.01
C ASP A 135 -17.11 39.11 -21.95
N ASP A 136 -18.23 39.79 -22.15
CA ASP A 136 -19.55 39.16 -22.15
C ASP A 136 -19.67 38.12 -23.28
N ALA A 137 -19.20 38.47 -24.49
CA ALA A 137 -19.21 37.56 -25.62
C ALA A 137 -18.32 36.32 -25.38
N ALA A 138 -17.14 36.52 -24.78
CA ALA A 138 -16.23 35.45 -24.41
C ALA A 138 -16.87 34.52 -23.35
N GLY A 139 -17.56 35.08 -22.35
CA GLY A 139 -18.28 34.29 -21.34
C GLY A 139 -19.40 33.43 -21.93
N ILE A 140 -20.16 33.96 -22.89
CA ILE A 140 -21.20 33.21 -23.61
C ILE A 140 -20.60 32.09 -24.46
N LEU A 141 -19.52 32.38 -25.19
CA LEU A 141 -18.80 31.39 -26.00
C LEU A 141 -18.15 30.30 -25.14
N TYR A 142 -17.61 30.66 -23.98
CA TYR A 142 -17.05 29.72 -23.03
C TYR A 142 -18.11 28.71 -22.57
N GLY A 143 -19.32 29.17 -22.22
CA GLY A 143 -20.44 28.29 -21.91
C GLY A 143 -20.82 27.39 -23.09
N ALA A 144 -20.86 27.95 -24.31
CA ALA A 144 -21.11 27.18 -25.53
C ALA A 144 -20.09 26.05 -25.75
N PHE A 145 -18.79 26.29 -25.51
CA PHE A 145 -17.74 25.29 -25.68
C PHE A 145 -17.63 24.30 -24.52
N THR A 146 -18.00 24.71 -23.30
CA THR A 146 -17.91 23.86 -22.11
C THR A 146 -19.06 22.85 -22.05
N SER A 147 -20.28 23.30 -22.34
CA SER A 147 -21.49 22.50 -22.15
C SER A 147 -22.52 22.61 -23.27
N GLY A 148 -22.32 23.50 -24.25
CA GLY A 148 -23.26 23.72 -25.33
C GLY A 148 -23.49 22.48 -26.20
N VAL A 149 -24.75 22.21 -26.49
CA VAL A 149 -25.21 21.09 -27.31
C VAL A 149 -25.89 21.64 -28.56
N ASN A 150 -25.48 21.16 -29.74
CA ASN A 150 -26.11 21.48 -31.01
C ASN A 150 -27.51 20.87 -31.09
N LYS A 151 -28.32 21.34 -32.04
CA LYS A 151 -29.70 20.87 -32.20
C LYS A 151 -29.81 19.37 -32.48
N ASP A 152 -28.78 18.76 -33.06
CA ASP A 152 -28.67 17.33 -33.35
C ASP A 152 -28.23 16.46 -32.16
N GLY A 153 -27.89 17.08 -31.02
CA GLY A 153 -27.46 16.40 -29.80
C GLY A 153 -25.93 16.25 -29.64
N THR A 154 -25.13 16.63 -30.64
CA THR A 154 -23.66 16.66 -30.52
C THR A 154 -23.20 17.84 -29.67
N LYS A 155 -22.07 17.71 -28.97
CA LYS A 155 -21.49 18.86 -28.25
C LYS A 155 -20.82 19.81 -29.23
N LEU A 156 -20.95 21.11 -29.01
CA LEU A 156 -20.36 22.12 -29.90
C LEU A 156 -18.83 21.97 -30.03
N ILE A 157 -18.12 21.65 -28.94
CA ILE A 157 -16.66 21.41 -28.96
C ILE A 157 -16.27 20.21 -29.85
N GLU A 158 -17.10 19.17 -29.91
CA GLU A 158 -16.82 17.99 -30.75
C GLU A 158 -16.95 18.34 -32.23
N THR A 159 -18.03 19.03 -32.60
CA THR A 159 -18.22 19.54 -33.97
C THR A 159 -17.11 20.51 -34.38
N TYR A 160 -16.64 21.36 -33.45
CA TYR A 160 -15.54 22.27 -33.70
C TYR A 160 -14.21 21.53 -33.96
N ILE A 161 -13.93 20.43 -33.22
CA ILE A 161 -12.78 19.55 -33.49
C ILE A 161 -12.93 18.88 -34.86
N GLU A 162 -14.10 18.33 -35.17
CA GLU A 162 -14.38 17.64 -36.45
C GLU A 162 -14.26 18.58 -37.65
N SER A 163 -14.64 19.85 -37.49
CA SER A 163 -14.47 20.88 -38.52
C SER A 163 -13.00 21.23 -38.82
N GLY A 164 -12.06 20.77 -37.98
CA GLY A 164 -10.64 21.11 -38.04
C GLY A 164 -10.29 22.44 -37.37
N GLY A 165 -11.22 23.05 -36.62
CA GLY A 165 -10.99 24.29 -35.88
C GLY A 165 -10.02 24.16 -34.70
N THR A 166 -9.84 22.95 -34.18
CA THR A 166 -8.81 22.58 -33.18
C THR A 166 -8.57 21.06 -33.19
N ASN A 167 -7.67 20.56 -32.34
CA ASN A 167 -7.47 19.13 -32.10
C ASN A 167 -7.82 18.74 -30.65
N LYS A 168 -8.03 17.44 -30.41
CA LYS A 168 -8.47 16.91 -29.10
C LYS A 168 -7.49 17.22 -27.97
N GLU A 169 -6.18 17.20 -28.24
CA GLU A 169 -5.14 17.50 -27.26
C GLU A 169 -5.17 18.97 -26.83
N THR A 170 -5.30 19.89 -27.79
CA THR A 170 -5.40 21.33 -27.54
C THR A 170 -6.68 21.68 -26.79
N ALA A 171 -7.80 21.04 -27.16
CA ALA A 171 -9.07 21.20 -26.45
C ALA A 171 -9.00 20.68 -25.00
N ALA A 172 -8.30 19.57 -24.76
CA ALA A 172 -8.10 19.02 -23.42
C ALA A 172 -7.18 19.89 -22.57
N ASN A 173 -6.07 20.38 -23.12
CA ASN A 173 -5.18 21.32 -22.44
C ASN A 173 -5.89 22.64 -22.07
N ALA A 174 -6.88 23.05 -22.86
CA ALA A 174 -7.73 24.21 -22.59
C ALA A 174 -8.89 23.91 -21.61
N GLY A 175 -9.04 22.66 -21.14
CA GLY A 175 -10.05 22.26 -20.17
C GLY A 175 -11.43 21.97 -20.73
N PHE A 176 -11.59 21.84 -22.06
CA PHE A 176 -12.90 21.60 -22.70
C PHE A 176 -13.20 20.11 -22.95
N VAL A 177 -12.20 19.22 -22.89
CA VAL A 177 -12.34 17.77 -23.13
C VAL A 177 -11.45 16.99 -22.17
N GLU A 178 -11.92 15.85 -21.66
CA GLU A 178 -11.07 14.92 -20.90
C GLU A 178 -10.37 13.93 -21.84
N LEU A 179 -9.06 13.73 -21.64
CA LEU A 179 -8.33 12.62 -22.27
C LEU A 179 -8.45 11.37 -21.40
N PRO A 180 -8.60 10.17 -22.01
CA PRO A 180 -8.56 8.93 -21.24
C PRO A 180 -7.21 8.79 -20.53
N PRO A 181 -7.17 8.19 -19.31
CA PRO A 181 -5.94 8.07 -18.54
C PRO A 181 -4.93 7.18 -19.28
N VAL A 182 -3.70 7.67 -19.39
CA VAL A 182 -2.57 6.89 -19.92
C VAL A 182 -2.19 5.82 -18.87
N VAL A 183 -2.35 4.56 -19.26
CA VAL A 183 -2.01 3.39 -18.44
C VAL A 183 -0.51 3.15 -18.51
N PHE A 184 0.15 3.15 -17.34
CA PHE A 184 1.58 2.86 -17.22
C PHE A 184 1.76 1.45 -16.68
N GLU A 185 2.31 0.57 -17.50
CA GLU A 185 2.43 -0.86 -17.20
C GLU A 185 3.69 -1.47 -17.83
N ALA A 186 4.19 -2.55 -17.21
CA ALA A 186 5.14 -3.46 -17.83
C ALA A 186 4.36 -4.44 -18.71
N VAL A 187 4.72 -4.50 -19.99
CA VAL A 187 3.90 -5.12 -21.05
C VAL A 187 4.34 -6.55 -21.33
N LYS A 188 5.66 -6.77 -21.46
CA LYS A 188 6.20 -8.04 -21.95
C LYS A 188 7.64 -8.23 -21.50
N ALA A 189 8.01 -9.50 -21.27
CA ALA A 189 9.39 -9.92 -21.12
C ALA A 189 9.77 -10.90 -22.24
N SER A 190 11.01 -10.82 -22.74
CA SER A 190 11.51 -11.73 -23.78
C SER A 190 13.02 -11.96 -23.64
N ALA A 191 13.50 -13.15 -23.99
CA ALA A 191 14.92 -13.50 -23.97
C ALA A 191 15.29 -14.22 -25.27
N THR A 192 16.05 -13.55 -26.12
CA THR A 192 16.52 -14.09 -27.41
C THR A 192 17.93 -14.68 -27.34
N ASN A 193 18.57 -14.58 -26.17
CA ASN A 193 19.83 -15.22 -25.82
C ASN A 193 19.76 -15.68 -24.35
N LEU A 194 20.73 -16.46 -23.88
CA LEU A 194 20.70 -17.02 -22.52
C LEU A 194 21.26 -16.11 -21.43
N LYS A 195 21.73 -14.89 -21.75
CA LYS A 195 22.34 -13.96 -20.80
C LYS A 195 21.45 -12.76 -20.48
N GLU A 196 20.49 -12.45 -21.33
CA GLU A 196 19.72 -11.21 -21.26
C GLU A 196 18.21 -11.42 -21.35
N ILE A 197 17.46 -10.63 -20.58
CA ILE A 197 16.00 -10.51 -20.64
C ILE A 197 15.65 -9.06 -20.98
N ILE A 198 14.85 -8.84 -22.02
CA ILE A 198 14.31 -7.54 -22.39
C ILE A 198 12.89 -7.41 -21.81
N VAL A 199 12.65 -6.32 -21.07
CA VAL A 199 11.33 -5.97 -20.53
C VAL A 199 10.83 -4.69 -21.21
N GLU A 200 9.63 -4.75 -21.80
CA GLU A 200 8.97 -3.66 -22.51
C GLU A 200 7.88 -3.00 -21.65
N PHE A 201 7.70 -1.68 -21.80
CA PHE A 201 6.74 -0.86 -21.05
C PHE A 201 5.85 -0.02 -21.97
N SER A 202 4.66 0.34 -21.49
CA SER A 202 3.69 1.14 -22.26
C SER A 202 4.12 2.61 -22.44
N ASN A 203 4.97 3.12 -21.54
CA ASN A 203 5.46 4.50 -21.52
C ASN A 203 6.98 4.57 -21.52
N GLU A 204 7.50 5.73 -21.89
CA GLU A 204 8.91 6.04 -21.64
C GLU A 204 9.20 6.04 -20.14
N LEU A 205 10.34 5.48 -19.78
CA LEU A 205 10.78 5.29 -18.41
C LEU A 205 11.60 6.46 -17.91
N ASP A 206 11.52 6.68 -16.61
CA ASP A 206 12.48 7.48 -15.87
C ASP A 206 13.82 6.69 -15.75
N PRO A 207 14.95 7.24 -16.24
CA PRO A 207 16.21 6.49 -16.28
C PRO A 207 16.71 6.02 -14.91
N ASP A 208 16.55 6.82 -13.85
CA ASP A 208 17.06 6.52 -12.52
C ASP A 208 16.40 5.27 -11.95
N THR A 209 15.07 5.19 -12.06
CA THR A 209 14.32 4.01 -11.61
C THR A 209 14.48 2.83 -12.55
N ALA A 210 14.57 3.06 -13.87
CA ALA A 210 14.65 1.99 -14.86
C ALA A 210 15.93 1.16 -14.79
N ILE A 211 17.07 1.77 -14.46
CA ILE A 211 18.37 1.09 -14.36
C ILE A 211 18.64 0.48 -12.98
N ASN A 212 17.79 0.79 -11.99
CA ASN A 212 17.95 0.25 -10.65
C ASN A 212 17.60 -1.24 -10.65
N LYS A 213 18.62 -2.11 -10.51
CA LYS A 213 18.44 -3.56 -10.48
C LYS A 213 17.48 -4.02 -9.37
N ASP A 214 17.37 -3.28 -8.28
CA ASP A 214 16.52 -3.64 -7.14
C ASP A 214 15.03 -3.56 -7.50
N ASN A 215 14.69 -2.85 -8.57
CA ASN A 215 13.33 -2.80 -9.14
C ASN A 215 12.97 -4.04 -9.99
N TYR A 216 13.87 -5.02 -10.08
CA TYR A 216 13.67 -6.25 -10.84
C TYR A 216 14.07 -7.46 -10.01
N SER A 217 13.46 -8.60 -10.27
CA SER A 217 13.96 -9.91 -9.83
C SER A 217 13.68 -10.93 -10.91
N VAL A 218 14.62 -11.84 -11.13
CA VAL A 218 14.48 -12.96 -12.07
C VAL A 218 14.53 -14.24 -11.25
N GLU A 219 13.54 -15.12 -11.39
CA GLU A 219 13.50 -16.38 -10.66
C GLU A 219 14.76 -17.21 -10.94
N ASP A 220 15.33 -17.84 -9.90
CA ASP A 220 16.54 -18.68 -9.94
C ASP A 220 17.82 -18.03 -10.52
N HIS A 221 17.80 -16.72 -10.76
CA HIS A 221 18.92 -16.01 -11.37
C HIS A 221 19.29 -14.72 -10.64
N VAL A 222 20.59 -14.45 -10.56
CA VAL A 222 21.12 -13.18 -10.03
C VAL A 222 21.27 -12.20 -11.19
N ILE A 223 20.72 -10.99 -11.00
CA ILE A 223 20.86 -9.87 -11.94
C ILE A 223 22.24 -9.23 -11.76
N GLU A 224 23.04 -9.25 -12.83
CA GLU A 224 24.33 -8.56 -12.90
C GLU A 224 24.11 -7.05 -13.09
N SER A 225 23.29 -6.65 -14.06
CA SER A 225 22.95 -5.24 -14.32
C SER A 225 21.64 -5.06 -15.08
N VAL A 226 21.11 -3.84 -15.06
CA VAL A 226 19.96 -3.43 -15.89
C VAL A 226 20.33 -2.18 -16.67
N ARG A 227 20.02 -2.15 -17.96
CA ARG A 227 20.22 -0.99 -18.83
C ARG A 227 18.90 -0.52 -19.43
N LEU A 228 18.70 0.80 -19.49
CA LEU A 228 17.64 1.40 -20.29
C LEU A 228 18.06 1.36 -21.77
N ASN A 229 17.18 0.87 -22.63
CA ASN A 229 17.41 0.81 -24.07
C ASN A 229 17.14 2.18 -24.72
N GLU A 230 17.62 2.37 -25.96
CA GLU A 230 17.53 3.66 -26.66
C GLU A 230 16.10 4.15 -26.92
N ASP A 231 15.14 3.22 -27.00
CA ASP A 231 13.71 3.51 -27.15
C ASP A 231 13.10 4.17 -25.91
N LYS A 232 13.82 4.17 -24.78
CA LYS A 232 13.38 4.59 -23.45
C LYS A 232 12.15 3.86 -22.93
N LYS A 233 11.66 2.83 -23.62
CA LYS A 233 10.45 2.05 -23.30
C LYS A 233 10.76 0.59 -23.00
N SER A 234 12.02 0.20 -23.10
CA SER A 234 12.45 -1.12 -22.69
C SER A 234 13.74 -1.08 -21.88
N VAL A 235 13.92 -2.07 -21.02
CA VAL A 235 15.19 -2.32 -20.35
C VAL A 235 15.74 -3.68 -20.74
N THR A 236 17.06 -3.81 -20.73
CA THR A 236 17.72 -5.11 -20.82
C THR A 236 18.35 -5.47 -19.48
N ILE A 237 17.93 -6.60 -18.92
CA ILE A 237 18.46 -7.20 -17.69
C ILE A 237 19.54 -8.20 -18.11
N LEU A 238 20.76 -8.01 -17.61
CA LEU A 238 21.89 -8.94 -17.76
C LEU A 238 22.01 -9.82 -16.51
N LEU A 239 22.16 -11.13 -16.71
CA LEU A 239 22.29 -12.11 -15.62
C LEU A 239 23.76 -12.41 -15.32
N GLU A 240 24.14 -12.68 -14.06
CA GLU A 240 25.51 -13.14 -13.73
C GLU A 240 25.78 -14.54 -14.31
N GLY A 241 24.81 -15.44 -14.17
CA GLY A 241 24.78 -16.77 -14.80
C GLY A 241 24.19 -16.75 -16.22
N ASN A 242 23.74 -17.90 -16.70
CA ASN A 242 22.96 -18.02 -17.93
C ASN A 242 21.71 -18.87 -17.69
N MET A 243 20.65 -18.58 -18.44
CA MET A 243 19.43 -19.39 -18.50
C MET A 243 19.70 -20.72 -19.22
N THR A 244 18.76 -21.66 -19.10
CA THR A 244 18.73 -22.89 -19.90
C THR A 244 17.89 -22.67 -21.15
N ASN A 245 18.38 -23.11 -22.32
CA ASN A 245 17.64 -22.94 -23.56
C ASN A 245 16.31 -23.72 -23.54
N GLN A 246 15.24 -23.12 -24.07
CA GLN A 246 13.87 -23.64 -24.06
C GLN A 246 13.26 -23.81 -22.66
N SER A 247 13.83 -23.18 -21.63
CA SER A 247 13.23 -23.12 -20.31
C SER A 247 12.46 -21.82 -20.11
N ASP A 248 11.38 -21.91 -19.34
CA ASP A 248 10.63 -20.74 -18.93
C ASP A 248 11.41 -19.95 -17.88
N PHE A 249 11.20 -18.63 -17.87
CA PHE A 249 11.72 -17.71 -16.88
C PHE A 249 10.60 -16.78 -16.42
N GLU A 250 10.70 -16.32 -15.17
CA GLU A 250 9.83 -15.29 -14.63
C GLU A 250 10.65 -14.06 -14.23
N VAL A 251 10.23 -12.89 -14.71
CA VAL A 251 10.76 -11.60 -14.25
C VAL A 251 9.66 -10.85 -13.52
N THR A 252 9.95 -10.39 -12.32
CA THR A 252 9.07 -9.48 -11.57
C THR A 252 9.63 -8.07 -11.65
N VAL A 253 8.82 -7.17 -12.21
CA VAL A 253 9.07 -5.73 -12.26
C VAL A 253 8.35 -5.08 -11.09
N LYS A 254 9.05 -4.28 -10.29
CA LYS A 254 8.51 -3.73 -9.03
C LYS A 254 7.92 -2.34 -9.21
N THR A 255 7.06 -1.94 -8.27
CA THR A 255 6.42 -0.61 -8.19
C THR A 255 7.40 0.56 -8.18
N GLY A 256 8.65 0.34 -7.76
CA GLY A 256 9.72 1.34 -7.78
C GLY A 256 10.10 1.85 -9.17
N ILE A 257 9.59 1.24 -10.26
CA ILE A 257 9.74 1.75 -11.63
C ILE A 257 8.81 2.94 -11.88
N LYS A 258 9.35 3.99 -12.50
CA LYS A 258 8.67 5.25 -12.80
C LYS A 258 8.73 5.57 -14.29
N ASN A 259 7.70 6.22 -14.82
CA ASN A 259 7.70 6.76 -16.17
C ASN A 259 8.30 8.17 -16.21
N ASN A 260 8.63 8.65 -17.41
CA ASN A 260 9.21 9.98 -17.62
C ASN A 260 8.29 11.14 -17.16
N ALA A 261 6.99 10.88 -16.98
CA ALA A 261 5.99 11.83 -16.50
C ALA A 261 5.86 11.87 -14.97
N GLY A 262 6.67 11.10 -14.24
CA GLY A 262 6.67 11.15 -12.78
C GLY A 262 5.85 10.05 -12.09
N LYS A 263 5.20 9.16 -12.83
CA LYS A 263 4.24 8.18 -12.30
C LYS A 263 4.90 6.81 -12.11
N TYR A 264 4.73 6.23 -10.92
CA TYR A 264 5.18 4.88 -10.60
C TYR A 264 4.25 3.81 -11.20
N LEU A 265 4.78 2.60 -11.38
CA LEU A 265 3.96 1.40 -11.60
C LEU A 265 3.01 1.23 -10.41
N SER A 266 1.75 0.92 -10.70
CA SER A 266 0.71 0.81 -9.67
C SER A 266 0.83 -0.45 -8.81
N GLU A 267 1.43 -1.50 -9.35
CA GLU A 267 1.63 -2.79 -8.68
C GLU A 267 2.86 -3.49 -9.25
N ASN A 268 3.41 -4.46 -8.52
CA ASN A 268 4.43 -5.34 -9.05
C ASN A 268 3.83 -6.17 -10.18
N LYS A 269 4.58 -6.33 -11.27
CA LYS A 269 4.15 -7.10 -12.44
C LYS A 269 5.11 -8.25 -12.68
N THR A 270 4.61 -9.48 -12.54
CA THR A 270 5.32 -10.67 -13.00
C THR A 270 5.00 -10.92 -14.46
N LEU A 271 6.06 -11.10 -15.25
CA LEU A 271 6.02 -11.40 -16.67
C LEU A 271 6.78 -12.71 -16.87
N SER A 272 6.13 -13.69 -17.47
CA SER A 272 6.76 -14.96 -17.80
C SER A 272 7.11 -14.97 -19.30
N GLY A 273 8.18 -15.69 -19.64
CA GLY A 273 8.61 -15.91 -21.02
C GLY A 273 9.41 -17.19 -21.12
N THR A 274 9.83 -17.55 -22.33
CA THR A 274 10.70 -18.70 -22.58
C THR A 274 12.02 -18.20 -23.14
N ALA A 275 13.15 -18.62 -22.54
CA ALA A 275 14.46 -18.34 -23.08
C ALA A 275 14.65 -19.19 -24.34
N PHE A 276 14.70 -18.56 -25.51
CA PHE A 276 14.73 -19.27 -26.78
C PHE A 276 15.80 -18.72 -27.69
N ASP A 277 16.95 -19.39 -27.68
CA ASP A 277 18.12 -19.02 -28.45
C ASP A 277 18.41 -20.07 -29.53
N VAL A 278 18.33 -19.59 -30.77
CA VAL A 278 18.53 -20.34 -32.02
C VAL A 278 19.41 -19.55 -33.00
N THR A 279 20.02 -18.45 -32.54
CA THR A 279 20.80 -17.57 -33.40
C THR A 279 22.26 -17.99 -33.33
N ILE A 280 22.97 -17.91 -34.46
CA ILE A 280 24.42 -18.16 -34.46
C ILE A 280 25.11 -16.81 -34.25
N PRO A 281 26.09 -16.69 -33.32
CA PRO A 281 26.79 -15.45 -33.09
C PRO A 281 27.55 -15.00 -34.35
N VAL A 282 27.44 -13.72 -34.69
CA VAL A 282 28.08 -13.12 -35.87
C VAL A 282 29.12 -12.11 -35.42
N ALA A 283 30.36 -12.26 -35.90
CA ALA A 283 31.37 -11.22 -35.76
C ALA A 283 31.05 -10.04 -36.71
N LEU A 284 30.76 -8.88 -36.13
CA LEU A 284 30.24 -7.70 -36.83
C LEU A 284 31.35 -6.75 -37.29
N SER A 285 32.28 -6.42 -36.39
CA SER A 285 33.33 -5.44 -36.66
C SER A 285 34.59 -5.71 -35.84
N ALA A 286 35.73 -5.24 -36.34
CA ALA A 286 36.99 -5.20 -35.62
C ALA A 286 37.48 -3.74 -35.60
N GLU A 287 38.03 -3.29 -34.48
CA GLU A 287 38.56 -1.93 -34.32
C GLU A 287 39.86 -1.92 -33.53
N HIS A 288 40.78 -1.03 -33.88
CA HIS A 288 42.05 -0.90 -33.18
C HIS A 288 41.79 -0.36 -31.76
N ALA A 289 42.18 -1.12 -30.74
CA ALA A 289 41.94 -0.76 -29.35
C ALA A 289 43.19 -0.13 -28.72
N GLY A 290 44.38 -0.61 -29.05
CA GLY A 290 45.66 -0.12 -28.54
C GLY A 290 46.85 -0.68 -29.32
N PRO A 291 48.10 -0.29 -28.99
CA PRO A 291 49.29 -0.64 -29.76
C PRO A 291 49.46 -2.14 -30.00
N THR A 292 49.00 -2.99 -29.07
CA THR A 292 49.07 -4.45 -29.16
C THR A 292 47.70 -5.10 -29.11
N SER A 293 46.60 -4.36 -29.31
CA SER A 293 45.25 -4.89 -29.11
C SER A 293 44.22 -4.34 -30.09
N PHE A 294 43.23 -5.17 -30.41
CA PHE A 294 42.04 -4.78 -31.16
C PHE A 294 40.79 -5.39 -30.50
N LYS A 295 39.64 -4.77 -30.72
CA LYS A 295 38.34 -5.21 -30.18
C LYS A 295 37.48 -5.76 -31.32
N VAL A 296 36.81 -6.88 -31.09
CA VAL A 296 35.87 -7.49 -32.03
C VAL A 296 34.48 -7.51 -31.42
N ARG A 297 33.49 -6.94 -32.11
CA ARG A 297 32.09 -6.88 -31.69
C ARG A 297 31.27 -8.00 -32.32
N PHE A 298 30.33 -8.55 -31.57
CA PHE A 298 29.44 -9.65 -31.94
C PHE A 298 27.96 -9.24 -31.91
N SER A 299 27.10 -10.06 -32.54
CA SER A 299 25.64 -9.86 -32.58
C SER A 299 24.92 -10.18 -31.27
N GLU A 300 25.58 -10.89 -30.37
CA GLU A 300 25.04 -11.38 -29.10
C GLU A 300 26.18 -11.65 -28.11
N PRO A 301 25.89 -11.87 -26.81
CA PRO A 301 26.91 -12.20 -25.82
C PRO A 301 27.63 -13.51 -26.13
N VAL A 302 28.97 -13.47 -26.21
CA VAL A 302 29.81 -14.63 -26.53
C VAL A 302 30.79 -14.99 -25.40
N LYS A 303 31.25 -16.24 -25.43
CA LYS A 303 32.29 -16.77 -24.55
C LYS A 303 33.67 -16.53 -25.15
N THR A 304 34.67 -16.41 -24.27
CA THR A 304 36.09 -16.39 -24.66
C THR A 304 36.65 -17.78 -24.91
N GLN A 305 36.01 -18.83 -24.37
CA GLN A 305 36.45 -20.21 -24.52
C GLN A 305 36.41 -20.61 -26.01
N ASN A 306 37.50 -21.21 -26.51
CA ASN A 306 37.70 -21.63 -27.91
C ASN A 306 37.78 -20.49 -28.96
N ALA A 307 37.61 -19.23 -28.56
CA ALA A 307 37.73 -18.08 -29.44
C ALA A 307 39.12 -18.04 -30.10
N THR A 308 39.15 -18.00 -31.43
CA THR A 308 40.38 -18.06 -32.23
C THR A 308 40.42 -16.90 -33.21
N PHE A 309 41.51 -16.14 -33.19
CA PHE A 309 41.75 -15.01 -34.07
C PHE A 309 43.06 -15.20 -34.83
N LYS A 310 43.05 -15.04 -36.16
CA LYS A 310 44.27 -14.93 -36.97
C LYS A 310 44.37 -13.54 -37.57
N ILE A 311 45.48 -12.87 -37.31
CA ILE A 311 45.74 -11.51 -37.78
C ILE A 311 46.74 -11.59 -38.92
N ASP A 312 46.42 -10.96 -40.05
CA ASP A 312 47.20 -10.96 -41.29
C ASP A 312 47.71 -12.35 -41.67
N ASP A 313 46.77 -13.27 -41.84
CA ASP A 313 47.01 -14.67 -42.21
C ASP A 313 47.96 -15.42 -41.23
N GLY A 314 47.97 -15.00 -39.96
CA GLY A 314 48.70 -15.67 -38.87
C GLY A 314 50.08 -15.10 -38.57
N ILE A 315 50.43 -13.93 -39.12
CA ILE A 315 51.70 -13.26 -38.86
C ILE A 315 51.83 -12.85 -37.38
N TYR A 316 50.74 -12.42 -36.76
CA TYR A 316 50.72 -11.95 -35.37
C TYR A 316 50.05 -12.96 -34.45
N TYR A 317 50.70 -13.25 -33.32
CA TYR A 317 50.24 -14.23 -32.34
C TYR A 317 49.44 -13.57 -31.22
N VAL A 318 48.28 -14.16 -30.92
CA VAL A 318 47.42 -13.78 -29.78
C VAL A 318 48.09 -14.17 -28.47
N ASN A 319 48.17 -13.21 -27.55
CA ASN A 319 48.63 -13.38 -26.18
C ASN A 319 47.47 -13.67 -25.23
N ASN A 320 46.37 -12.89 -25.31
CA ASN A 320 45.21 -13.07 -24.44
C ASN A 320 43.92 -12.57 -25.12
N ILE A 321 42.77 -13.11 -24.70
CA ILE A 321 41.44 -12.70 -25.12
C ILE A 321 40.60 -12.45 -23.87
N THR A 322 40.04 -11.25 -23.73
CA THR A 322 39.17 -10.89 -22.62
C THR A 322 37.81 -10.44 -23.13
N SER A 323 36.75 -10.80 -22.41
CA SER A 323 35.40 -10.31 -22.69
C SER A 323 35.21 -8.89 -22.15
N THR A 324 34.46 -8.07 -22.88
CA THR A 324 34.02 -6.73 -22.48
C THR A 324 32.64 -6.44 -23.08
N ASP A 325 32.11 -5.24 -22.85
CA ASP A 325 30.79 -4.80 -23.34
C ASP A 325 29.67 -5.82 -23.05
N ASN A 326 29.64 -6.36 -21.83
CA ASN A 326 28.68 -7.38 -21.39
C ASN A 326 28.68 -8.66 -22.24
N GLY A 327 29.83 -9.02 -22.82
CA GLY A 327 29.96 -10.19 -23.69
C GLY A 327 29.75 -9.92 -25.17
N TYR A 328 29.32 -8.71 -25.56
CA TYR A 328 29.18 -8.35 -26.98
C TYR A 328 30.52 -8.07 -27.65
N SER A 329 31.60 -7.92 -26.89
CA SER A 329 32.92 -7.62 -27.45
C SER A 329 34.00 -8.48 -26.83
N LEU A 330 34.96 -8.89 -27.65
CA LEU A 330 36.19 -9.53 -27.21
C LEU A 330 37.38 -8.63 -27.53
N VAL A 331 38.18 -8.29 -26.51
CA VAL A 331 39.45 -7.58 -26.68
C VAL A 331 40.56 -8.62 -26.86
N VAL A 332 41.23 -8.56 -28.00
CA VAL A 332 42.31 -9.47 -28.40
C VAL A 332 43.63 -8.73 -28.22
N THR A 333 44.49 -9.24 -27.35
CA THR A 333 45.84 -8.71 -27.12
C THR A 333 46.86 -9.61 -27.80
N LEU A 334 47.81 -9.03 -28.53
CA LEU A 334 48.90 -9.69 -29.24
C LEU A 334 50.21 -9.62 -28.46
N TYR A 335 51.19 -10.47 -28.81
CA TYR A 335 52.54 -10.39 -28.26
C TYR A 335 53.37 -9.22 -28.80
N THR A 336 52.98 -8.68 -29.95
CA THR A 336 53.72 -7.63 -30.67
C THR A 336 52.80 -6.45 -31.01
N THR A 337 53.43 -5.30 -31.29
CA THR A 337 52.72 -4.09 -31.71
C THR A 337 52.13 -4.29 -33.11
N ILE A 338 50.89 -3.84 -33.30
CA ILE A 338 50.19 -3.78 -34.57
C ILE A 338 50.76 -2.57 -35.34
N PRO A 339 51.38 -2.77 -36.52
CA PRO A 339 51.85 -1.66 -37.34
C PRO A 339 50.74 -0.69 -37.73
N GLU A 340 51.06 0.55 -38.10
CA GLU A 340 50.05 1.43 -38.69
C GLU A 340 49.66 0.94 -40.10
N GLY A 341 48.36 0.98 -40.42
CA GLY A 341 47.85 0.56 -41.72
C GLY A 341 46.60 -0.33 -41.64
N HIS A 342 46.26 -0.97 -42.75
CA HIS A 342 45.11 -1.86 -42.83
C HIS A 342 45.48 -3.29 -42.44
N HIS A 343 44.70 -3.87 -41.53
CA HIS A 343 44.88 -5.24 -41.04
C HIS A 343 43.63 -6.07 -41.28
N LYS A 344 43.84 -7.37 -41.46
CA LYS A 344 42.77 -8.37 -41.64
C LYS A 344 42.75 -9.30 -40.43
N VAL A 345 41.55 -9.62 -39.95
CA VAL A 345 41.32 -10.54 -38.84
C VAL A 345 40.36 -11.64 -39.28
N GLU A 346 40.81 -12.89 -39.25
CA GLU A 346 39.94 -14.06 -39.33
C GLU A 346 39.45 -14.41 -37.93
N VAL A 347 38.13 -14.33 -37.71
CA VAL A 347 37.44 -14.69 -36.47
C VAL A 347 36.84 -16.08 -36.63
N SER A 348 37.14 -16.99 -35.70
CA SER A 348 36.63 -18.37 -35.71
C SER A 348 36.53 -18.96 -34.30
N GLY A 349 35.75 -20.03 -34.13
CA GLY A 349 35.69 -20.79 -32.87
C GLY A 349 35.03 -20.07 -31.70
N VAL A 350 34.50 -18.85 -31.89
CA VAL A 350 33.78 -18.10 -30.86
C VAL A 350 32.40 -18.73 -30.67
N GLU A 351 32.06 -19.07 -29.43
CA GLU A 351 30.81 -19.74 -29.05
C GLU A 351 29.92 -18.79 -28.23
N ASP A 352 28.61 -18.93 -28.37
CA ASP A 352 27.61 -18.32 -27.47
C ASP A 352 27.30 -19.23 -26.26
N TYR A 353 26.14 -19.01 -25.63
CA TYR A 353 25.69 -19.78 -24.48
C TYR A 353 24.85 -21.03 -24.83
N VAL A 354 24.39 -21.20 -26.08
CA VAL A 354 23.81 -22.45 -26.65
C VAL A 354 24.84 -23.17 -27.53
N PRO A 355 26.07 -23.31 -27.02
CA PRO A 355 27.33 -23.49 -27.78
C PRO A 355 27.30 -23.39 -29.32
N TYR A 356 26.57 -22.44 -29.92
CA TYR A 356 26.61 -22.22 -31.36
C TYR A 356 27.90 -21.48 -31.68
N ARG A 357 28.59 -21.97 -32.70
CA ARG A 357 29.88 -21.43 -33.15
C ARG A 357 29.65 -20.40 -34.23
N CYS A 358 30.31 -19.26 -34.10
CA CYS A 358 30.30 -18.24 -35.15
C CYS A 358 30.84 -18.83 -36.47
N VAL A 359 30.21 -18.47 -37.58
CA VAL A 359 30.76 -18.77 -38.91
C VAL A 359 32.08 -18.02 -39.07
N VAL A 360 33.10 -18.67 -39.64
CA VAL A 360 34.39 -18.04 -39.90
C VAL A 360 34.19 -16.75 -40.69
N LYS A 361 34.65 -15.63 -40.13
CA LYS A 361 34.45 -14.29 -40.71
C LYS A 361 35.77 -13.57 -40.82
N ASN A 362 36.04 -13.00 -42.00
CA ASN A 362 37.15 -12.06 -42.18
C ASN A 362 36.63 -10.64 -41.96
N LEU A 363 37.21 -9.95 -40.99
CA LEU A 363 37.01 -8.54 -40.70
C LEU A 363 38.27 -7.77 -41.05
N THR A 364 38.16 -6.46 -41.21
CA THR A 364 39.29 -5.57 -41.43
C THR A 364 39.19 -4.38 -40.50
N PHE A 365 40.33 -3.89 -40.03
CA PHE A 365 40.41 -2.65 -39.26
C PHE A 365 41.64 -1.84 -39.70
N THR A 366 41.60 -0.53 -39.47
CA THR A 366 42.75 0.33 -39.71
C THR A 366 43.42 0.64 -38.38
N ALA A 367 44.69 0.27 -38.25
CA ALA A 367 45.51 0.65 -37.13
C ALA A 367 46.07 2.06 -37.35
N ALA A 368 45.65 2.99 -36.50
CA ALA A 368 46.21 4.34 -36.42
C ALA A 368 46.50 4.68 -34.95
N LYS A 369 47.54 5.49 -34.71
CA LYS A 369 47.88 5.98 -33.38
C LYS A 369 46.79 6.91 -32.83
N ASP A 370 46.41 6.69 -31.58
CA ASP A 370 45.52 7.57 -30.82
C ASP A 370 46.30 8.30 -29.73
N GLU A 371 46.25 9.62 -29.74
CA GLU A 371 46.92 10.50 -28.76
C GLU A 371 45.94 11.26 -27.87
N THR A 372 44.63 10.98 -27.99
CA THR A 372 43.61 11.72 -27.24
C THR A 372 43.23 11.00 -25.95
N PRO A 373 43.25 11.67 -24.78
CA PRO A 373 42.99 11.03 -23.50
C PRO A 373 41.52 10.63 -23.33
N PRO A 374 41.22 9.61 -22.50
CA PRO A 374 39.86 9.30 -22.11
C PRO A 374 39.27 10.44 -21.25
N THR A 375 38.04 10.85 -21.57
CA THR A 375 37.30 11.92 -20.87
C THR A 375 35.99 11.38 -20.31
N LEU A 376 35.48 11.95 -19.22
CA LEU A 376 34.14 11.57 -18.72
C LEU A 376 33.07 11.96 -19.75
N ALA A 377 32.29 10.99 -20.21
CA ALA A 377 31.18 11.22 -21.13
C ALA A 377 29.90 11.58 -20.37
N ARG A 378 29.54 10.80 -19.35
CA ARG A 378 28.38 11.06 -18.48
C ARG A 378 28.41 10.25 -17.18
N VAL A 379 27.57 10.65 -16.23
CA VAL A 379 27.20 9.86 -15.05
C VAL A 379 26.06 8.91 -15.44
N LEU A 380 26.20 7.62 -15.13
CA LEU A 380 25.21 6.58 -15.44
C LEU A 380 24.24 6.35 -14.29
N SER A 381 24.71 6.23 -13.05
CA SER A 381 23.85 6.05 -11.87
C SER A 381 24.52 6.52 -10.58
N VAL A 382 23.72 6.91 -9.58
CA VAL A 382 24.18 7.37 -8.26
C VAL A 382 23.23 6.84 -7.18
N SER A 383 23.80 6.22 -6.14
CA SER A 383 23.11 5.77 -4.93
C SER A 383 23.99 6.03 -3.70
N PRO A 384 23.52 5.85 -2.46
CA PRO A 384 24.37 5.99 -1.28
C PRO A 384 25.60 5.08 -1.32
N GLN A 385 25.53 3.93 -2.00
CA GLN A 385 26.57 2.90 -1.96
C GLN A 385 27.31 2.69 -3.27
N LYS A 386 26.88 3.32 -4.37
CA LYS A 386 27.39 3.01 -5.71
C LYS A 386 27.27 4.23 -6.64
N VAL A 387 28.31 4.48 -7.44
CA VAL A 387 28.29 5.45 -8.55
C VAL A 387 28.80 4.76 -9.82
N GLU A 388 28.10 4.93 -10.93
CA GLU A 388 28.51 4.42 -12.24
C GLU A 388 28.74 5.56 -13.22
N LEU A 389 29.83 5.49 -13.96
CA LEU A 389 30.30 6.51 -14.88
C LEU A 389 30.67 5.89 -16.23
N GLU A 390 30.51 6.68 -17.30
CA GLU A 390 30.94 6.32 -18.65
C GLU A 390 32.02 7.28 -19.14
N PHE A 391 33.12 6.73 -19.65
CA PHE A 391 34.18 7.47 -20.35
C PHE A 391 33.96 7.47 -21.87
N SER A 392 34.59 8.42 -22.55
CA SER A 392 34.56 8.55 -24.01
C SER A 392 35.28 7.41 -24.74
N LYS A 393 36.08 6.60 -24.01
CA LYS A 393 36.86 5.47 -24.52
C LYS A 393 37.02 4.41 -23.45
N ASP A 394 37.42 3.22 -23.87
CA ASP A 394 37.80 2.14 -22.95
C ASP A 394 38.96 2.59 -22.06
N VAL A 395 38.86 2.28 -20.77
CA VAL A 395 39.87 2.65 -19.76
C VAL A 395 40.38 1.41 -19.03
N VAL A 396 41.60 1.50 -18.52
CA VAL A 396 42.24 0.51 -17.64
C VAL A 396 42.98 1.24 -16.52
N PHE A 397 43.23 0.54 -15.41
CA PHE A 397 44.03 1.10 -14.32
C PHE A 397 45.46 1.39 -14.75
N VAL A 398 46.04 2.51 -14.28
CA VAL A 398 47.47 2.80 -14.50
C VAL A 398 48.35 1.94 -13.59
N THR A 399 48.02 1.85 -12.30
CA THR A 399 48.82 1.15 -11.26
C THR A 399 48.00 0.13 -10.44
N GLY A 400 46.81 -0.23 -10.92
CA GLY A 400 45.88 -1.15 -10.26
C GLY A 400 44.85 -0.47 -9.35
N GLU A 401 43.82 -1.23 -8.96
CA GLU A 401 42.66 -0.76 -8.19
C GLU A 401 43.04 -0.10 -6.86
N ALA A 402 43.91 -0.75 -6.07
CA ALA A 402 44.28 -0.26 -4.73
C ALA A 402 44.84 1.16 -4.75
N ASN A 403 45.59 1.51 -5.81
CA ASN A 403 46.10 2.85 -6.01
C ASN A 403 45.00 3.80 -6.51
N ALA A 404 44.11 3.35 -7.40
CA ALA A 404 42.99 4.14 -7.89
C ALA A 404 42.07 4.61 -6.75
N ILE A 405 41.76 3.73 -5.79
CA ILE A 405 40.96 4.07 -4.60
C ILE A 405 41.53 5.28 -3.85
N THR A 406 42.86 5.42 -3.77
CA THR A 406 43.49 6.53 -3.02
C THR A 406 43.26 7.90 -3.65
N GLY A 407 43.06 7.93 -4.98
CA GLY A 407 42.85 9.13 -5.78
C GLY A 407 41.37 9.41 -6.10
N ILE A 408 40.43 8.64 -5.56
CA ILE A 408 38.98 8.80 -5.78
C ILE A 408 38.29 9.02 -4.44
N TYR A 409 37.43 10.03 -4.34
CA TYR A 409 36.66 10.30 -3.12
C TYR A 409 35.45 11.20 -3.41
N HIS A 410 34.47 11.23 -2.51
CA HIS A 410 33.38 12.21 -2.58
C HIS A 410 33.38 13.17 -1.38
N THR A 411 33.02 14.43 -1.59
CA THR A 411 32.90 15.48 -0.56
C THR A 411 34.23 15.87 0.12
N ASN A 412 35.04 14.92 0.58
CA ASN A 412 36.40 15.12 1.08
C ASN A 412 37.23 13.82 0.93
N SER A 413 38.57 13.94 1.02
CA SER A 413 39.52 12.86 0.74
C SER A 413 39.44 11.64 1.68
N SER A 414 38.74 11.73 2.80
CA SER A 414 38.52 10.60 3.72
C SER A 414 37.42 9.67 3.25
N ASN A 415 36.49 10.15 2.41
CA ASN A 415 35.34 9.41 1.91
C ASN A 415 35.68 8.70 0.59
N ARG A 416 36.54 7.70 0.68
CA ARG A 416 37.00 6.92 -0.48
C ARG A 416 36.05 5.77 -0.80
N PRO A 417 35.99 5.32 -2.06
CA PRO A 417 35.29 4.10 -2.40
C PRO A 417 35.98 2.90 -1.75
N THR A 418 35.18 1.89 -1.40
CA THR A 418 35.65 0.60 -0.89
C THR A 418 36.14 -0.32 -1.99
N ASN A 419 35.66 -0.15 -3.22
CA ASN A 419 36.05 -0.93 -4.40
C ASN A 419 35.86 -0.07 -5.67
N VAL A 420 36.71 -0.26 -6.67
CA VAL A 420 36.63 0.37 -7.98
C VAL A 420 36.73 -0.70 -9.08
N THR A 421 35.76 -0.77 -9.97
CA THR A 421 35.79 -1.72 -11.10
C THR A 421 35.70 -1.00 -12.44
N VAL A 422 36.40 -1.55 -13.44
CA VAL A 422 36.44 -1.02 -14.80
C VAL A 422 36.08 -2.13 -15.79
N SER A 423 35.17 -1.84 -16.72
CA SER A 423 34.79 -2.76 -17.80
C SER A 423 34.57 -1.95 -19.09
N GLY A 424 35.48 -2.09 -20.04
CA GLY A 424 35.48 -1.26 -21.26
C GLY A 424 35.61 0.22 -20.89
N ASN A 425 34.64 1.03 -21.31
CA ASN A 425 34.55 2.46 -21.00
C ASN A 425 33.78 2.79 -19.71
N LYS A 426 33.27 1.79 -18.97
CA LYS A 426 32.50 2.00 -17.74
C LYS A 426 33.36 1.89 -16.49
N LEU A 427 33.14 2.82 -15.57
CA LEU A 427 33.76 2.88 -14.25
C LEU A 427 32.68 2.80 -13.17
N THR A 428 32.81 1.85 -12.24
CA THR A 428 31.89 1.69 -11.11
C THR A 428 32.65 1.86 -9.79
N LEU A 429 32.12 2.71 -8.92
CA LEU A 429 32.67 3.05 -7.62
C LEU A 429 31.71 2.55 -6.53
N TYR A 430 32.21 1.79 -5.57
CA TYR A 430 31.42 1.28 -4.45
C TYR A 430 31.80 2.01 -3.16
N PHE A 431 30.80 2.33 -2.33
CA PHE A 431 30.92 3.12 -1.10
C PHE A 431 30.22 2.40 0.06
N ALA A 432 30.68 1.21 0.43
CA ALA A 432 29.99 0.40 1.45
C ALA A 432 30.05 1.03 2.86
N THR A 433 31.18 1.65 3.22
CA THR A 433 31.40 2.27 4.54
C THR A 433 31.28 3.79 4.52
N ASN A 434 31.80 4.45 3.48
CA ASN A 434 31.75 5.91 3.30
C ASN A 434 30.64 6.25 2.31
N LYS A 435 29.39 6.01 2.69
CA LYS A 435 28.24 6.19 1.80
C LYS A 435 28.10 7.65 1.36
N LEU A 436 27.66 7.86 0.11
CA LEU A 436 27.28 9.18 -0.35
C LEU A 436 26.12 9.70 0.52
N PRO A 437 26.18 10.96 0.98
CA PRO A 437 25.09 11.56 1.72
C PRO A 437 23.85 11.71 0.84
N ASN A 438 22.67 11.65 1.47
CA ASN A 438 21.41 12.00 0.84
C ASN A 438 21.46 13.42 0.25
N GLY A 439 21.02 13.59 -1.00
CA GLY A 439 21.18 14.85 -1.75
C GLY A 439 22.46 14.89 -2.59
N THR A 440 23.00 16.08 -2.84
CA THR A 440 24.17 16.25 -3.73
C THR A 440 25.48 16.03 -3.00
N ALA A 441 26.28 15.09 -3.50
CA ALA A 441 27.69 14.90 -3.16
C ALA A 441 28.58 15.35 -4.33
N TYR A 442 29.87 15.56 -4.07
CA TYR A 442 30.84 16.01 -5.08
C TYR A 442 31.93 14.97 -5.25
N LEU A 443 31.95 14.27 -6.37
CA LEU A 443 32.92 13.21 -6.68
C LEU A 443 34.18 13.80 -7.31
N THR A 444 35.35 13.35 -6.84
CA THR A 444 36.65 13.67 -7.42
C THR A 444 37.38 12.39 -7.83
N ILE A 445 37.95 12.41 -9.04
CA ILE A 445 38.82 11.37 -9.60
C ILE A 445 40.12 12.07 -10.03
N GLY A 446 41.24 11.68 -9.41
CA GLY A 446 42.56 12.25 -9.68
C GLY A 446 43.03 12.08 -11.13
N GLU A 447 43.99 12.92 -11.52
CA GLU A 447 44.68 12.82 -12.80
C GLU A 447 45.47 11.50 -12.91
N GLY A 448 45.43 10.87 -14.08
CA GLY A 448 46.27 9.72 -14.40
C GLY A 448 46.03 8.46 -13.57
N ILE A 449 44.82 8.33 -13.01
CA ILE A 449 44.35 7.11 -12.34
C ILE A 449 44.03 6.02 -13.37
N PHE A 450 43.48 6.43 -14.50
CA PHE A 450 43.08 5.60 -15.62
C PHE A 450 43.84 5.99 -16.89
N LYS A 451 44.01 5.03 -17.78
CA LYS A 451 44.54 5.23 -19.14
C LYS A 451 43.73 4.43 -20.14
N ASP A 452 43.74 4.85 -21.40
CA ASP A 452 43.32 3.96 -22.49
C ASP A 452 44.41 2.91 -22.79
N TYR A 453 44.15 2.03 -23.75
CA TYR A 453 45.13 1.03 -24.18
C TYR A 453 46.33 1.63 -24.92
N TRP A 454 46.25 2.89 -25.39
CA TRP A 454 47.35 3.65 -25.98
C TRP A 454 48.29 4.29 -24.95
N GLY A 455 47.87 4.30 -23.69
CA GLY A 455 48.62 4.91 -22.59
C GLY A 455 48.27 6.38 -22.36
N ASN A 456 47.29 6.94 -23.07
CA ASN A 456 46.79 8.28 -22.81
C ASN A 456 46.02 8.27 -21.49
N ARG A 457 46.39 9.16 -20.57
CA ARG A 457 45.90 9.20 -19.19
C ARG A 457 44.69 10.12 -19.04
N ASN A 458 43.75 9.77 -18.18
CA ASN A 458 42.62 10.66 -17.86
C ASN A 458 43.12 11.96 -17.22
N LEU A 459 42.45 13.08 -17.55
CA LEU A 459 42.58 14.32 -16.81
C LEU A 459 41.86 14.23 -15.46
N GLU A 460 42.22 15.11 -14.52
CA GLU A 460 41.51 15.23 -13.23
C GLU A 460 40.03 15.57 -13.46
N ILE A 461 39.14 14.84 -12.80
CA ILE A 461 37.72 15.17 -12.68
C ILE A 461 37.53 15.66 -11.26
N ARG A 462 37.28 16.96 -11.11
CA ARG A 462 37.19 17.59 -9.79
C ARG A 462 35.77 18.05 -9.51
N ASP A 463 35.30 17.77 -8.29
CA ASP A 463 34.03 18.26 -7.76
C ASP A 463 32.82 18.00 -8.68
N LEU A 464 32.76 16.81 -9.31
CA LEU A 464 31.63 16.39 -10.14
C LEU A 464 30.38 16.23 -9.26
N PRO A 465 29.30 17.02 -9.47
CA PRO A 465 28.09 16.87 -8.68
C PRO A 465 27.39 15.56 -9.03
N VAL A 466 27.13 14.74 -8.01
CA VAL A 466 26.38 13.49 -8.09
C VAL A 466 25.27 13.53 -7.04
N THR A 467 24.02 13.32 -7.45
CA THR A 467 22.86 13.45 -6.56
C THR A 467 22.29 12.09 -6.19
N VAL A 468 22.27 11.80 -4.89
CA VAL A 468 21.57 10.66 -4.31
C VAL A 468 20.11 11.04 -4.12
N GLN A 469 19.21 10.34 -4.82
CA GLN A 469 17.78 10.50 -4.64
C GLN A 469 17.39 10.02 -3.23
N ILE A 470 16.58 10.81 -2.53
CA ILE A 470 16.09 10.49 -1.18
C ILE A 470 14.78 9.73 -1.34
N ASP A 471 14.71 8.53 -0.76
CA ASP A 471 13.44 7.82 -0.65
C ASP A 471 12.53 8.52 0.36
N ARG A 472 11.36 8.94 -0.12
CA ARG A 472 10.31 9.62 0.64
C ARG A 472 8.97 8.89 0.51
N THR A 473 8.98 7.71 -0.11
CA THR A 473 7.78 6.90 -0.31
C THR A 473 7.45 6.26 1.02
N LYS A 474 6.18 6.29 1.43
CA LYS A 474 5.77 5.61 2.65
C LYS A 474 5.40 4.17 2.31
N PRO A 475 5.69 3.20 3.19
CA PRO A 475 5.20 1.85 3.01
C PRO A 475 3.67 1.85 3.00
N THR A 476 3.08 1.05 2.13
CA THR A 476 1.63 0.82 2.03
C THR A 476 1.34 -0.68 2.10
N VAL A 477 0.11 -1.08 2.45
CA VAL A 477 -0.27 -2.50 2.52
C VAL A 477 -0.77 -2.97 1.15
N ASN A 478 0.02 -3.84 0.51
CA ASN A 478 -0.31 -4.50 -0.76
C ASN A 478 -1.40 -5.56 -0.54
N SER A 479 -1.20 -6.44 0.44
CA SER A 479 -2.10 -7.57 0.67
C SER A 479 -2.22 -7.90 2.16
N ILE A 480 -3.36 -8.47 2.53
CA ILE A 480 -3.58 -9.12 3.83
C ILE A 480 -4.36 -10.41 3.60
N LYS A 481 -3.88 -11.52 4.17
CA LYS A 481 -4.50 -12.83 3.99
C LYS A 481 -4.39 -13.66 5.26
N ALA A 482 -5.50 -14.27 5.67
CA ALA A 482 -5.46 -15.36 6.63
C ALA A 482 -5.04 -16.64 5.91
N GLU A 483 -3.89 -17.20 6.26
CA GLU A 483 -3.46 -18.51 5.75
C GLU A 483 -4.12 -19.64 6.53
N THR A 484 -4.32 -19.43 7.83
CA THR A 484 -5.10 -20.30 8.73
C THR A 484 -5.84 -19.43 9.76
N ASP A 485 -6.70 -20.04 10.56
CA ASP A 485 -7.27 -19.41 11.76
C ASP A 485 -6.23 -19.02 12.84
N LYS A 486 -4.96 -19.36 12.66
CA LYS A 486 -3.85 -19.01 13.56
C LYS A 486 -2.78 -18.16 12.90
N LYS A 487 -2.94 -17.78 11.63
CA LYS A 487 -1.91 -17.05 10.88
C LYS A 487 -2.50 -16.08 9.88
N ILE A 488 -2.21 -14.79 10.05
CA ILE A 488 -2.47 -13.74 9.06
C ILE A 488 -1.13 -13.22 8.54
N VAL A 489 -0.99 -13.09 7.22
CA VAL A 489 0.19 -12.53 6.55
C VAL A 489 -0.20 -11.20 5.91
N ILE A 490 0.62 -10.18 6.17
CA ILE A 490 0.51 -8.82 5.62
C ILE A 490 1.72 -8.59 4.74
N GLU A 491 1.51 -8.15 3.50
CA GLU A 491 2.58 -7.76 2.58
C GLU A 491 2.52 -6.25 2.33
N PHE A 492 3.69 -5.61 2.39
CA PHE A 492 3.87 -4.17 2.20
C PHE A 492 4.46 -3.85 0.82
N SER A 493 4.38 -2.58 0.42
CA SER A 493 4.92 -2.07 -0.86
C SER A 493 6.44 -2.06 -0.94
N GLU A 494 7.11 -2.18 0.20
CA GLU A 494 8.56 -2.12 0.36
C GLU A 494 8.98 -2.82 1.66
N ASP A 495 10.28 -3.05 1.82
CA ASP A 495 10.84 -3.68 3.01
C ASP A 495 10.65 -2.81 4.25
N ILE A 496 10.17 -3.41 5.33
CA ILE A 496 9.92 -2.69 6.58
C ILE A 496 11.02 -2.93 7.61
N ASP A 497 11.32 -1.89 8.39
CA ASP A 497 12.27 -1.95 9.48
C ASP A 497 11.73 -2.87 10.60
N SER A 498 12.52 -3.90 10.91
CA SER A 498 12.12 -4.92 11.86
C SER A 498 11.94 -4.34 13.27
N GLY A 499 10.81 -4.67 13.91
CA GLY A 499 10.53 -4.23 15.29
C GLY A 499 9.82 -2.87 15.40
N PHE A 500 9.51 -2.22 14.29
CA PHE A 500 8.65 -1.04 14.25
C PHE A 500 7.29 -1.38 13.62
N GLY A 501 6.21 -1.10 14.35
CA GLY A 501 4.86 -1.34 13.86
C GLY A 501 3.89 -1.75 14.97
N ARG A 502 2.69 -1.20 14.93
CA ARG A 502 1.57 -1.57 15.79
C ARG A 502 0.45 -2.16 14.96
N PHE A 503 0.07 -3.38 15.32
CA PHE A 503 -0.96 -4.18 14.68
C PHE A 503 -2.06 -4.43 15.71
N ILE A 504 -3.31 -4.09 15.37
CA ILE A 504 -4.47 -4.26 16.24
C ILE A 504 -5.48 -5.11 15.50
N LEU A 505 -5.82 -6.27 16.06
CA LEU A 505 -6.84 -7.15 15.53
C LEU A 505 -8.22 -6.74 16.06
N LEU A 506 -9.13 -6.43 15.14
CA LEU A 506 -10.51 -6.05 15.42
C LEU A 506 -11.45 -7.16 14.95
N ASP A 507 -12.41 -7.54 15.80
CA ASP A 507 -13.47 -8.48 15.43
C ASP A 507 -14.51 -7.83 14.49
N SER A 508 -15.52 -8.61 14.08
CA SER A 508 -16.59 -8.14 13.19
C SER A 508 -17.44 -6.98 13.76
N SER A 509 -17.39 -6.73 15.07
CA SER A 509 -18.05 -5.60 15.73
C SER A 509 -17.15 -4.35 15.81
N GLY A 510 -15.88 -4.48 15.43
CA GLY A 510 -14.86 -3.43 15.58
C GLY A 510 -14.23 -3.39 16.98
N LYS A 511 -14.46 -4.40 17.83
CA LYS A 511 -13.81 -4.49 19.15
C LYS A 511 -12.38 -5.01 18.98
N ASP A 512 -11.44 -4.41 19.71
CA ASP A 512 -10.06 -4.92 19.83
C ASP A 512 -10.04 -6.25 20.59
N VAL A 513 -9.56 -7.28 19.91
CA VAL A 513 -9.43 -8.67 20.40
C VAL A 513 -7.99 -9.16 20.31
N THR A 514 -7.02 -8.24 20.15
CA THR A 514 -5.60 -8.58 19.98
C THR A 514 -5.08 -9.44 21.14
N SER A 515 -5.39 -9.01 22.37
CA SER A 515 -4.99 -9.69 23.61
C SER A 515 -5.76 -11.00 23.83
N ASP A 516 -7.00 -11.08 23.36
CA ASP A 516 -7.88 -12.25 23.51
C ASP A 516 -7.30 -13.47 22.76
N HIS A 517 -6.47 -13.25 21.74
CA HIS A 517 -5.86 -14.30 20.91
C HIS A 517 -4.35 -14.54 21.12
N LEU A 518 -3.73 -13.81 22.07
CA LEU A 518 -2.28 -13.82 22.33
C LEU A 518 -1.45 -13.70 21.05
N MET A 519 -1.70 -12.63 20.29
CA MET A 519 -1.05 -12.38 19.01
C MET A 519 0.44 -12.04 19.17
N THR A 520 1.28 -12.59 18.28
CA THR A 520 2.68 -12.18 18.10
C THR A 520 2.96 -11.75 16.65
N THR A 521 3.98 -10.92 16.45
CA THR A 521 4.38 -10.38 15.14
C THR A 521 5.76 -10.90 14.74
N ILE A 522 5.90 -11.30 13.47
CA ILE A 522 7.17 -11.74 12.88
C ILE A 522 7.41 -10.89 11.63
N PHE A 523 8.55 -10.20 11.60
CA PHE A 523 8.96 -9.32 10.49
C PHE A 523 9.92 -10.08 9.56
N ASP A 524 9.68 -9.99 8.25
CA ASP A 524 10.50 -10.60 7.21
C ASP A 524 10.47 -9.72 5.94
N ASN A 525 11.45 -8.83 5.79
CA ASN A 525 11.55 -7.85 4.70
C ASN A 525 10.23 -7.08 4.50
N ALA A 526 9.59 -7.17 3.34
CA ALA A 526 8.29 -6.55 3.05
C ALA A 526 7.08 -7.28 3.68
N LYS A 527 7.26 -8.27 4.55
CA LYS A 527 6.17 -9.07 5.14
C LYS A 527 6.13 -8.97 6.66
N VAL A 528 4.91 -8.93 7.19
CA VAL A 528 4.64 -9.14 8.61
C VAL A 528 3.64 -10.27 8.77
N THR A 529 4.03 -11.30 9.54
CA THR A 529 3.14 -12.38 9.93
C THR A 529 2.61 -12.13 11.33
N LEU A 530 1.30 -12.15 11.47
CA LEU A 530 0.58 -12.18 12.74
C LEU A 530 0.27 -13.65 13.09
N GLN A 531 0.82 -14.13 14.19
CA GLN A 531 0.64 -15.49 14.69
C GLN A 531 -0.24 -15.47 15.93
N PHE A 532 -1.23 -16.35 16.02
CA PHE A 532 -2.16 -16.44 17.15
C PHE A 532 -2.00 -17.78 17.87
N ILE A 533 -2.00 -17.74 19.21
CA ILE A 533 -2.01 -18.97 20.02
C ILE A 533 -3.42 -19.57 20.03
N TYR A 534 -4.43 -18.72 20.27
CA TYR A 534 -5.83 -19.11 20.22
C TYR A 534 -6.39 -18.84 18.82
N ALA A 535 -7.01 -19.87 18.22
CA ALA A 535 -7.58 -19.77 16.88
C ALA A 535 -8.60 -18.64 16.81
N LEU A 536 -8.54 -17.91 15.71
CA LEU A 536 -9.56 -16.94 15.32
C LEU A 536 -10.82 -17.70 14.88
N SER A 537 -11.98 -17.14 15.18
CA SER A 537 -13.24 -17.70 14.69
C SER A 537 -13.31 -17.62 13.16
N GLY A 538 -14.03 -18.53 12.50
CA GLY A 538 -14.30 -18.46 11.05
C GLY A 538 -15.20 -17.29 10.66
N SER A 539 -14.68 -16.06 10.69
CA SER A 539 -15.41 -14.82 10.42
C SER A 539 -14.53 -13.73 9.78
N SER A 540 -15.12 -12.56 9.52
CA SER A 540 -14.37 -11.39 9.04
C SER A 540 -13.75 -10.64 10.22
N TYR A 541 -12.44 -10.40 10.14
CA TYR A 541 -11.69 -9.54 11.02
C TYR A 541 -11.17 -8.32 10.25
N SER A 542 -10.66 -7.34 10.99
CA SER A 542 -9.88 -6.27 10.40
C SER A 542 -8.61 -6.03 11.21
N VAL A 543 -7.53 -5.65 10.53
CA VAL A 543 -6.25 -5.32 11.18
C VAL A 543 -5.98 -3.85 10.97
N ALA A 544 -5.90 -3.08 12.06
CA ALA A 544 -5.41 -1.72 12.02
C ALA A 544 -3.88 -1.72 12.13
N ILE A 545 -3.22 -1.04 11.20
CA ILE A 545 -1.78 -1.04 10.97
C ILE A 545 -1.31 0.41 11.05
N GLN A 546 -0.37 0.70 11.93
CA GLN A 546 0.23 2.02 12.12
C GLN A 546 1.66 1.87 12.66
N ASP A 547 2.42 2.97 12.67
CA ASP A 547 3.78 3.03 13.24
C ASP A 547 4.81 2.09 12.55
N VAL A 548 4.46 1.51 11.39
CA VAL A 548 5.36 0.70 10.55
C VAL A 548 6.22 1.63 9.70
N LYS A 549 7.53 1.37 9.64
CA LYS A 549 8.49 2.16 8.87
C LYS A 549 9.20 1.31 7.84
N ASP A 550 9.56 1.92 6.71
CA ASP A 550 10.49 1.33 5.76
C ASP A 550 11.95 1.44 6.25
N LEU A 551 12.89 0.89 5.47
CA LEU A 551 14.33 0.99 5.75
C LEU A 551 14.90 2.41 5.63
N ALA A 552 14.18 3.33 4.97
CA ALA A 552 14.53 4.75 4.84
C ALA A 552 13.96 5.61 5.99
N GLY A 553 13.13 5.04 6.86
CA GLY A 553 12.48 5.67 8.00
C GLY A 553 11.15 6.37 7.66
N ASN A 554 10.58 6.20 6.47
CA ASN A 554 9.25 6.73 6.17
C ASN A 554 8.18 5.85 6.81
N GLU A 555 7.20 6.47 7.45
CA GLU A 555 6.17 5.80 8.24
C GLU A 555 4.86 5.66 7.46
N ILE A 556 4.24 4.48 7.54
CA ILE A 556 2.94 4.18 6.91
C ILE A 556 1.85 5.15 7.39
N ASP A 557 0.97 5.57 6.48
CA ASP A 557 -0.28 6.21 6.88
C ASP A 557 -1.21 5.16 7.53
N LYS A 558 -1.73 5.46 8.72
CA LYS A 558 -2.62 4.56 9.46
C LYS A 558 -3.71 3.98 8.54
N VAL A 559 -3.75 2.66 8.47
CA VAL A 559 -4.68 1.95 7.58
C VAL A 559 -5.34 0.78 8.31
N THR A 560 -6.59 0.50 7.98
CA THR A 560 -7.31 -0.68 8.45
C THR A 560 -7.69 -1.53 7.25
N LYS A 561 -7.31 -2.81 7.27
CA LYS A 561 -7.60 -3.76 6.19
C LYS A 561 -8.44 -4.91 6.72
N ASN A 562 -9.47 -5.28 5.95
CA ASN A 562 -10.31 -6.43 6.25
C ASN A 562 -9.61 -7.73 5.84
N VAL A 563 -9.82 -8.78 6.61
CA VAL A 563 -9.32 -10.12 6.33
C VAL A 563 -10.39 -11.14 6.70
N VAL A 564 -10.70 -12.05 5.78
CA VAL A 564 -11.64 -13.14 6.05
C VAL A 564 -10.83 -14.32 6.55
N VAL A 565 -11.19 -14.82 7.72
CA VAL A 565 -10.56 -15.98 8.33
C VAL A 565 -11.45 -17.19 8.14
N THR A 566 -10.86 -18.29 7.67
CA THR A 566 -11.55 -19.59 7.60
C THR A 566 -11.12 -20.40 8.81
N ASP A 567 -12.09 -20.99 9.49
CA ASP A 567 -11.82 -21.93 10.57
C ASP A 567 -11.18 -23.20 10.01
N THR A 568 -10.01 -23.55 10.55
CA THR A 568 -9.25 -24.74 10.16
C THR A 568 -8.97 -25.65 11.35
N THR A 569 -9.49 -25.31 12.53
CA THR A 569 -9.21 -25.99 13.78
C THR A 569 -10.29 -27.03 14.06
N PRO A 570 -9.94 -28.32 14.23
CA PRO A 570 -10.91 -29.33 14.59
C PRO A 570 -11.64 -29.05 15.92
N PRO A 571 -12.95 -29.34 16.01
CA PRO A 571 -13.69 -29.20 17.25
C PRO A 571 -13.28 -30.21 18.33
N LEU A 572 -13.55 -29.86 19.58
CA LEU A 572 -13.29 -30.63 20.80
C LEU A 572 -14.54 -30.71 21.68
N ILE A 573 -14.62 -31.78 22.48
CA ILE A 573 -15.63 -31.88 23.54
C ILE A 573 -15.07 -31.19 24.79
N SER A 574 -15.77 -30.17 25.27
CA SER A 574 -15.40 -29.40 26.45
C SER A 574 -15.81 -30.10 27.75
N LYS A 575 -17.03 -30.68 27.79
CA LYS A 575 -17.61 -31.20 29.03
C LYS A 575 -18.70 -32.25 28.76
N GLY A 576 -18.82 -33.21 29.68
CA GLY A 576 -19.95 -34.14 29.78
C GLY A 576 -20.54 -34.14 31.19
N GLU A 577 -21.85 -34.01 31.31
CA GLU A 577 -22.57 -33.93 32.58
C GLU A 577 -23.77 -34.88 32.57
N ILE A 578 -24.05 -35.53 33.69
CA ILE A 578 -25.24 -36.37 33.87
C ILE A 578 -26.09 -35.84 35.03
N TYR A 579 -27.40 -35.71 34.74
CA TYR A 579 -28.44 -35.27 35.66
C TYR A 579 -29.39 -36.45 35.89
N LYS A 580 -29.03 -37.35 36.79
CA LYS A 580 -29.76 -38.57 37.15
C LYS A 580 -31.20 -38.32 37.57
N THR A 581 -31.46 -37.27 38.35
CA THR A 581 -32.82 -36.93 38.81
C THR A 581 -33.73 -36.59 37.63
N LYS A 582 -33.19 -35.93 36.60
CA LYS A 582 -33.92 -35.54 35.38
C LYS A 582 -33.81 -36.54 34.24
N LYS A 583 -32.90 -37.51 34.37
CA LYS A 583 -32.52 -38.48 33.35
C LYS A 583 -32.07 -37.83 32.04
N VAL A 584 -31.14 -36.87 32.14
CA VAL A 584 -30.54 -36.16 31.01
C VAL A 584 -29.02 -36.19 31.09
N ILE A 585 -28.34 -36.38 29.96
CA ILE A 585 -26.90 -36.13 29.80
C ILE A 585 -26.74 -34.86 28.96
N LYS A 586 -25.85 -33.95 29.36
CA LYS A 586 -25.45 -32.78 28.57
C LYS A 586 -24.03 -32.99 28.06
N VAL A 587 -23.82 -32.78 26.76
CA VAL A 587 -22.49 -32.77 26.14
C VAL A 587 -22.26 -31.39 25.55
N THR A 588 -21.18 -30.72 25.97
CA THR A 588 -20.80 -29.39 25.49
C THR A 588 -19.51 -29.47 24.69
N PHE A 589 -19.48 -28.79 23.55
CA PHE A 589 -18.34 -28.66 22.64
C PHE A 589 -17.67 -27.28 22.82
N ASN A 590 -16.43 -27.13 22.34
CA ASN A 590 -15.71 -25.84 22.39
C ASN A 590 -16.28 -24.81 21.40
N GLU A 591 -17.04 -25.26 20.41
CA GLU A 591 -17.58 -24.45 19.32
C GLU A 591 -18.93 -24.98 18.83
N ALA A 592 -19.54 -24.26 17.90
CA ALA A 592 -20.82 -24.68 17.32
C ALA A 592 -20.60 -25.84 16.35
N MET A 593 -21.42 -26.87 16.48
CA MET A 593 -21.24 -28.12 15.74
C MET A 593 -22.20 -28.25 14.56
N ASN A 594 -21.86 -29.11 13.60
CA ASN A 594 -22.77 -29.53 12.56
C ASN A 594 -23.98 -30.24 13.18
N THR A 595 -25.15 -29.61 13.07
CA THR A 595 -26.38 -30.07 13.72
C THR A 595 -26.79 -31.49 13.32
N ALA A 596 -26.55 -31.91 12.07
CA ALA A 596 -26.90 -33.26 11.62
C ALA A 596 -26.02 -34.33 12.28
N ASP A 597 -24.74 -34.03 12.46
CA ASP A 597 -23.80 -34.97 13.09
C ASP A 597 -24.10 -35.11 14.59
N ILE A 598 -24.28 -34.00 15.32
CA ILE A 598 -24.51 -34.06 16.79
C ILE A 598 -25.92 -34.47 17.20
N LEU A 599 -26.91 -34.41 16.30
CA LEU A 599 -28.25 -34.95 16.58
C LEU A 599 -28.42 -36.42 16.16
N ASN A 600 -27.44 -37.00 15.46
CA ASN A 600 -27.52 -38.39 15.02
C ASN A 600 -27.18 -39.35 16.19
N PRO A 601 -28.13 -40.16 16.70
CA PRO A 601 -27.87 -41.06 17.82
C PRO A 601 -26.83 -42.15 17.53
N ALA A 602 -26.58 -42.48 16.26
CA ALA A 602 -25.53 -43.44 15.88
C ALA A 602 -24.11 -42.91 16.16
N ASN A 603 -23.95 -41.59 16.35
CA ASN A 603 -22.69 -40.98 16.73
C ASN A 603 -22.41 -41.04 18.24
N TYR A 604 -23.24 -41.72 19.03
CA TYR A 604 -23.09 -41.80 20.48
C TYR A 604 -23.19 -43.24 20.95
N GLN A 605 -22.30 -43.64 21.86
CA GLN A 605 -22.33 -44.95 22.51
C GLN A 605 -22.25 -44.78 24.03
N TRP A 606 -23.19 -45.39 24.76
CA TRP A 606 -23.26 -45.35 26.21
C TRP A 606 -23.54 -46.75 26.78
N GLY A 607 -22.79 -47.16 27.81
CA GLY A 607 -22.91 -48.50 28.39
C GLY A 607 -22.65 -49.65 27.40
N GLY A 608 -21.91 -49.39 26.31
CA GLY A 608 -21.63 -50.37 25.25
C GLY A 608 -22.66 -50.44 24.12
N LEU A 609 -23.77 -49.70 24.19
CA LEU A 609 -24.81 -49.66 23.16
C LEU A 609 -24.79 -48.34 22.40
N TYR A 610 -25.00 -48.38 21.08
CA TYR A 610 -25.23 -47.17 20.29
C TYR A 610 -26.57 -46.56 20.67
N LEU A 611 -26.65 -45.24 20.82
CA LEU A 611 -27.92 -44.60 21.19
C LEU A 611 -29.01 -44.77 20.13
N SER A 612 -28.64 -45.03 18.87
CA SER A 612 -29.58 -45.42 17.80
C SER A 612 -30.33 -46.73 18.07
N ASP A 613 -29.79 -47.60 18.91
CA ASP A 613 -30.41 -48.89 19.30
C ASP A 613 -31.15 -48.78 20.64
N THR A 614 -31.31 -47.57 21.17
CA THR A 614 -31.90 -47.27 22.49
C THR A 614 -33.15 -46.40 22.33
N LYS A 615 -33.81 -46.08 23.45
CA LYS A 615 -34.92 -45.14 23.54
C LYS A 615 -34.47 -43.72 23.93
N ALA A 616 -33.16 -43.48 24.03
CA ALA A 616 -32.64 -42.14 24.29
C ALA A 616 -32.85 -41.22 23.08
N THR A 617 -33.13 -39.94 23.33
CA THR A 617 -33.34 -38.93 22.28
C THR A 617 -32.40 -37.77 22.46
N ILE A 618 -31.90 -37.22 21.35
CA ILE A 618 -30.94 -36.11 21.35
C ILE A 618 -31.62 -34.83 20.88
N SER A 619 -31.38 -33.72 21.57
CA SER A 619 -31.89 -32.40 21.22
C SER A 619 -30.80 -31.35 21.31
N LEU A 620 -30.93 -30.30 20.50
CA LEU A 620 -29.95 -29.23 20.40
C LEU A 620 -30.02 -28.33 21.64
N ALA A 621 -28.86 -27.88 22.12
CA ALA A 621 -28.73 -26.89 23.18
C ALA A 621 -27.70 -25.82 22.80
N GLU A 622 -27.77 -24.67 23.47
CA GLU A 622 -26.74 -23.61 23.39
C GLU A 622 -26.35 -23.21 21.95
N GLY A 623 -27.35 -23.09 21.07
CA GLY A 623 -27.13 -22.67 19.69
C GLY A 623 -26.27 -23.63 18.85
N GLY A 624 -26.19 -24.91 19.23
CA GLY A 624 -25.38 -25.92 18.55
C GLY A 624 -24.02 -26.17 19.18
N LYS A 625 -23.68 -25.48 20.28
CA LYS A 625 -22.49 -25.79 21.09
C LYS A 625 -22.71 -26.91 22.10
N ALA A 626 -23.94 -27.39 22.28
CA ALA A 626 -24.23 -28.50 23.18
C ALA A 626 -25.41 -29.36 22.67
N VAL A 627 -25.53 -30.56 23.24
CA VAL A 627 -26.71 -31.42 23.08
C VAL A 627 -27.20 -31.95 24.43
N PHE A 628 -28.51 -32.11 24.55
CA PHE A 628 -29.14 -32.88 25.62
C PHE A 628 -29.54 -34.26 25.10
N ILE A 629 -29.10 -35.30 25.81
CA ILE A 629 -29.49 -36.68 25.60
C ILE A 629 -30.47 -37.04 26.72
N ASP A 630 -31.76 -37.08 26.39
CA ASP A 630 -32.83 -37.52 27.29
C ASP A 630 -32.88 -39.05 27.28
N TYR A 631 -32.62 -39.67 28.44
CA TYR A 631 -32.68 -41.12 28.64
C TYR A 631 -33.83 -41.52 29.57
N SER A 632 -34.82 -40.66 29.76
CA SER A 632 -35.94 -40.88 30.68
C SER A 632 -36.75 -42.15 30.40
N LYS A 633 -36.84 -42.54 29.13
CA LYS A 633 -37.52 -43.74 28.62
C LYS A 633 -36.61 -44.96 28.46
N GLU A 634 -35.31 -44.80 28.72
CA GLU A 634 -34.31 -45.85 28.56
C GLU A 634 -34.26 -46.76 29.79
N THR A 635 -34.09 -48.08 29.58
CA THR A 635 -34.08 -49.10 30.64
C THR A 635 -32.99 -50.16 30.48
N SER A 636 -32.31 -50.21 29.33
CA SER A 636 -31.25 -51.16 29.00
C SER A 636 -29.85 -50.67 29.38
N ILE A 637 -29.69 -49.38 29.66
CA ILE A 637 -28.41 -48.76 30.07
C ILE A 637 -28.55 -48.20 31.49
N SER A 638 -27.54 -48.47 32.33
CA SER A 638 -27.44 -47.95 33.70
C SER A 638 -26.81 -46.56 33.73
N ASP A 639 -27.34 -45.66 34.56
CA ASP A 639 -26.78 -44.34 34.85
C ASP A 639 -25.54 -44.37 35.78
N THR A 640 -25.08 -45.58 36.13
CA THR A 640 -23.77 -45.82 36.75
C THR A 640 -22.63 -45.82 35.72
N ASN A 641 -22.93 -45.73 34.42
CA ASN A 641 -21.93 -45.58 33.37
C ASN A 641 -21.52 -44.11 33.23
N TYR A 642 -20.33 -43.75 33.72
CA TYR A 642 -19.83 -42.37 33.71
C TYR A 642 -18.97 -42.02 32.49
N VAL A 643 -19.03 -42.81 31.41
CA VAL A 643 -18.30 -42.51 30.17
C VAL A 643 -19.27 -42.63 29.00
N LEU A 644 -19.37 -41.56 28.22
CA LEU A 644 -20.06 -41.53 26.93
C LEU A 644 -18.99 -41.45 25.84
N TYR A 645 -19.16 -42.22 24.77
CA TYR A 645 -18.31 -42.09 23.58
C TYR A 645 -19.05 -41.30 22.52
N VAL A 646 -18.40 -40.26 22.00
CA VAL A 646 -18.90 -39.46 20.88
C VAL A 646 -18.06 -39.79 19.65
N GLY A 647 -18.72 -40.07 18.53
CA GLY A 647 -18.09 -40.35 17.24
C GLY A 647 -17.39 -39.14 16.64
N ARG A 648 -16.93 -39.29 15.40
CA ARG A 648 -16.23 -38.25 14.66
C ARG A 648 -17.21 -37.25 14.03
N VAL A 649 -17.67 -36.29 14.83
CA VAL A 649 -18.59 -35.23 14.40
C VAL A 649 -17.84 -34.01 13.84
N ARG A 650 -18.51 -33.19 13.04
CA ARG A 650 -17.96 -31.94 12.48
C ARG A 650 -18.42 -30.69 13.19
N ASP A 651 -17.64 -29.63 13.08
CA ASP A 651 -18.08 -28.26 13.35
C ASP A 651 -19.03 -27.74 12.24
N VAL A 652 -19.48 -26.48 12.36
CA VAL A 652 -20.36 -25.85 11.36
C VAL A 652 -19.71 -25.67 9.97
N VAL A 653 -18.38 -25.61 9.90
CA VAL A 653 -17.59 -25.31 8.69
C VAL A 653 -17.04 -26.57 8.01
N GLY A 654 -17.20 -27.73 8.65
CA GLY A 654 -16.89 -29.05 8.14
C GLY A 654 -15.62 -29.69 8.69
N ASN A 655 -14.90 -29.06 9.63
CA ASN A 655 -13.73 -29.70 10.24
C ASN A 655 -14.18 -30.83 11.15
N PHE A 656 -13.60 -32.01 10.95
CA PHE A 656 -13.91 -33.19 11.77
C PHE A 656 -13.05 -33.20 13.03
N MET A 657 -13.63 -33.66 14.15
CA MET A 657 -12.83 -34.09 15.30
C MET A 657 -11.69 -35.03 14.87
N VAL A 658 -10.54 -34.91 15.54
CA VAL A 658 -9.32 -35.65 15.15
C VAL A 658 -9.51 -37.16 15.30
N ASN A 659 -10.06 -37.62 16.42
CA ASN A 659 -10.22 -39.04 16.71
C ASN A 659 -11.57 -39.57 16.20
N PHE A 660 -11.58 -40.84 15.78
CA PHE A 660 -12.81 -41.53 15.38
C PHE A 660 -13.79 -41.77 16.55
N SER A 661 -13.27 -41.87 17.76
CA SER A 661 -14.03 -42.08 18.99
C SER A 661 -13.44 -41.22 20.10
N ASN A 662 -14.30 -40.44 20.76
CA ASN A 662 -13.94 -39.42 21.73
C ASN A 662 -14.65 -39.74 23.06
N PRO A 663 -13.99 -40.44 24.00
CA PRO A 663 -14.58 -40.71 25.31
C PRO A 663 -14.66 -39.41 26.13
N ILE A 664 -15.82 -39.16 26.73
CA ILE A 664 -16.02 -38.07 27.68
C ILE A 664 -16.53 -38.62 29.00
N ALA A 665 -15.88 -38.19 30.09
CA ALA A 665 -16.34 -38.49 31.45
C ALA A 665 -17.59 -37.66 31.77
N LEU A 666 -18.60 -38.30 32.35
CA LEU A 666 -19.84 -37.68 32.78
C LEU A 666 -19.77 -37.33 34.26
N THR A 667 -19.78 -36.03 34.58
CA THR A 667 -19.86 -35.57 35.97
C THR A 667 -21.30 -35.68 36.47
N ASP A 668 -21.50 -36.38 37.58
CA ASP A 668 -22.81 -36.51 38.24
C ASP A 668 -23.18 -35.21 38.97
N MET A 669 -23.98 -34.39 38.31
CA MET A 669 -24.34 -33.07 38.82
C MET A 669 -25.30 -33.15 40.01
N ASP A 670 -26.10 -34.21 40.13
CA ASP A 670 -26.94 -34.43 41.31
C ASP A 670 -26.11 -34.76 42.56
N LEU A 671 -24.94 -35.38 42.38
CA LEU A 671 -24.01 -35.69 43.46
C LEU A 671 -23.10 -34.51 43.82
N TYR A 672 -22.49 -33.87 42.82
CA TYR A 672 -21.47 -32.83 43.04
C TYR A 672 -22.05 -31.43 43.22
N GLY A 673 -23.24 -31.16 42.66
CA GLY A 673 -23.91 -29.87 42.72
C GLY A 673 -23.20 -28.75 41.96
N ILE A 674 -23.69 -27.52 42.14
CA ILE A 674 -23.12 -26.31 41.53
C ILE A 674 -22.16 -25.66 42.54
N THR A 675 -20.93 -25.35 42.16
CA THR A 675 -19.88 -24.87 43.06
C THR A 675 -19.42 -23.46 42.70
N ILE A 676 -18.69 -22.81 43.61
CA ILE A 676 -17.99 -21.55 43.34
C ILE A 676 -16.66 -21.87 42.63
N GLU A 677 -16.50 -21.38 41.40
CA GLU A 677 -15.28 -21.55 40.62
C GLU A 677 -14.23 -20.49 40.94
N SER A 678 -14.64 -19.21 41.00
CA SER A 678 -13.75 -18.11 41.33
C SER A 678 -14.49 -17.01 42.09
N VAL A 679 -13.69 -16.23 42.82
CA VAL A 679 -14.08 -14.97 43.46
C VAL A 679 -12.98 -13.99 43.11
N GLU A 680 -13.34 -12.84 42.55
CA GLU A 680 -12.40 -11.83 42.05
C GLU A 680 -12.81 -10.45 42.57
N ALA A 681 -11.86 -9.71 43.13
CA ALA A 681 -12.05 -8.30 43.46
C ALA A 681 -11.70 -7.46 42.24
N THR A 682 -12.69 -7.06 41.45
CA THR A 682 -12.49 -6.38 40.15
C THR A 682 -12.56 -4.86 40.24
N GLY A 683 -12.81 -4.34 41.45
CA GLY A 683 -12.75 -2.92 41.77
C GLY A 683 -12.85 -2.71 43.27
N SER A 684 -12.58 -1.49 43.74
CA SER A 684 -12.54 -1.19 45.18
C SER A 684 -13.85 -1.50 45.93
N LYS A 685 -15.00 -1.63 45.25
CA LYS A 685 -16.26 -2.06 45.88
C LYS A 685 -16.94 -3.21 45.16
N THR A 686 -16.21 -4.00 44.38
CA THR A 686 -16.81 -5.01 43.51
C THR A 686 -16.17 -6.36 43.72
N LEU A 687 -16.97 -7.36 44.10
CA LEU A 687 -16.61 -8.77 44.02
C LEU A 687 -17.41 -9.44 42.92
N VAL A 688 -16.74 -10.20 42.07
CA VAL A 688 -17.34 -11.03 41.03
C VAL A 688 -17.14 -12.49 41.42
N VAL A 689 -18.23 -13.26 41.45
CA VAL A 689 -18.22 -14.69 41.76
C VAL A 689 -18.71 -15.47 40.56
N ILE A 690 -17.90 -16.41 40.08
CA ILE A 690 -18.26 -17.29 38.97
C ILE A 690 -18.64 -18.66 39.54
N LEU A 691 -19.81 -19.17 39.12
CA LEU A 691 -20.32 -20.48 39.49
C LEU A 691 -20.03 -21.52 38.40
N SER A 692 -20.03 -22.81 38.75
CA SER A 692 -19.77 -23.89 37.79
C SER A 692 -20.90 -24.18 36.80
N ASP A 693 -22.09 -23.61 37.04
CA ASP A 693 -23.27 -23.66 36.19
C ASP A 693 -24.17 -22.43 36.48
N ILE A 694 -25.12 -22.15 35.59
CA ILE A 694 -26.14 -21.11 35.81
C ILE A 694 -27.25 -21.60 36.73
N LEU A 695 -27.74 -20.70 37.59
CA LEU A 695 -28.89 -20.89 38.46
C LEU A 695 -30.11 -20.30 37.77
N THR A 696 -31.19 -21.08 37.70
CA THR A 696 -32.51 -20.59 37.28
C THR A 696 -33.24 -19.96 38.46
N ASN A 697 -33.04 -20.51 39.65
CA ASN A 697 -33.46 -19.91 40.90
C ASN A 697 -32.22 -19.45 41.68
N PHE A 698 -31.96 -18.14 41.70
CA PHE A 698 -30.87 -17.54 42.45
C PHE A 698 -31.38 -16.94 43.77
N VAL A 699 -30.83 -17.39 44.89
CA VAL A 699 -31.16 -16.89 46.23
C VAL A 699 -29.90 -16.32 46.89
N PRO A 700 -29.73 -14.98 46.97
CA PRO A 700 -28.53 -14.36 47.52
C PRO A 700 -28.19 -14.81 48.95
N ALA A 701 -29.20 -15.12 49.77
CA ALA A 701 -29.03 -15.57 51.15
C ALA A 701 -28.35 -16.95 51.28
N ASP A 702 -28.17 -17.69 50.19
CA ASP A 702 -27.40 -18.94 50.19
C ASP A 702 -25.87 -18.71 50.21
N PHE A 703 -25.44 -17.46 50.08
CA PHE A 703 -24.05 -17.05 50.11
C PHE A 703 -23.73 -16.28 51.40
N LEU A 704 -22.47 -16.37 51.81
CA LEU A 704 -21.86 -15.71 52.96
C LEU A 704 -20.57 -15.01 52.51
N ILE A 705 -20.23 -13.91 53.16
CA ILE A 705 -18.90 -13.28 53.04
C ILE A 705 -18.24 -13.38 54.41
N ASN A 706 -17.02 -13.96 54.44
CA ASN A 706 -16.27 -14.23 55.67
C ASN A 706 -17.10 -15.00 56.72
N ALA A 707 -17.85 -16.01 56.26
CA ALA A 707 -18.76 -16.84 57.07
C ALA A 707 -19.94 -16.11 57.72
N GLU A 708 -20.22 -14.87 57.31
CA GLU A 708 -21.32 -14.04 57.81
C GLU A 708 -22.33 -13.72 56.70
N PRO A 709 -23.59 -13.39 57.03
CA PRO A 709 -24.61 -13.05 56.04
C PRO A 709 -24.16 -11.91 55.11
N ILE A 710 -24.36 -12.08 53.79
CA ILE A 710 -23.90 -11.10 52.79
C ILE A 710 -24.41 -9.68 53.05
N GLN A 711 -25.58 -9.50 53.66
CA GLN A 711 -26.18 -8.20 53.95
C GLN A 711 -25.33 -7.34 54.89
N ASN A 712 -24.38 -7.94 55.63
CA ASN A 712 -23.42 -7.21 56.43
C ASN A 712 -22.41 -6.44 55.55
N TYR A 713 -22.01 -7.02 54.41
CA TYR A 713 -20.93 -6.53 53.55
C TYR A 713 -21.41 -5.87 52.25
N VAL A 714 -22.56 -6.30 51.72
CA VAL A 714 -23.03 -5.88 50.39
C VAL A 714 -24.14 -4.85 50.47
N SER A 715 -24.08 -3.86 49.59
CA SER A 715 -25.13 -2.86 49.34
C SER A 715 -26.08 -3.30 48.22
N ASN A 716 -25.58 -4.08 47.26
CA ASN A 716 -26.36 -4.59 46.13
C ASN A 716 -25.81 -5.94 45.63
N VAL A 717 -26.67 -6.73 44.99
CA VAL A 717 -26.32 -8.02 44.38
C VAL A 717 -26.89 -8.09 42.97
N GLY A 718 -26.02 -8.24 41.98
CA GLY A 718 -26.38 -8.57 40.60
C GLY A 718 -26.19 -10.05 40.32
N TYR A 719 -26.99 -10.59 39.40
CA TYR A 719 -26.83 -11.96 38.89
C TYR A 719 -27.08 -12.01 37.39
N SER A 720 -26.22 -12.70 36.66
CA SER A 720 -26.28 -12.84 35.20
C SER A 720 -25.63 -14.15 34.73
N ALA A 721 -25.74 -14.43 33.43
CA ALA A 721 -24.97 -15.48 32.78
C ALA A 721 -23.78 -14.86 32.04
N ASN A 722 -22.61 -15.49 32.08
CA ASN A 722 -21.52 -15.14 31.17
C ASN A 722 -21.69 -15.79 29.78
N ALA A 723 -20.76 -15.50 28.87
CA ALA A 723 -20.76 -16.05 27.51
C ALA A 723 -20.66 -17.59 27.46
N ASP A 724 -20.11 -18.21 28.51
CA ASP A 724 -19.98 -19.67 28.64
C ASP A 724 -21.24 -20.31 29.26
N GLY A 725 -22.28 -19.51 29.54
CA GLY A 725 -23.49 -19.99 30.19
C GLY A 725 -23.34 -20.29 31.69
N LYS A 726 -22.27 -19.81 32.34
CA LYS A 726 -22.06 -19.92 33.78
C LYS A 726 -22.71 -18.77 34.54
N GLY A 727 -23.12 -19.03 35.78
CA GLY A 727 -23.65 -18.00 36.67
C GLY A 727 -22.58 -17.03 37.15
N VAL A 728 -22.83 -15.71 36.99
CA VAL A 728 -21.99 -14.64 37.50
C VAL A 728 -22.77 -13.82 38.52
N ILE A 729 -22.26 -13.79 39.75
CA ILE A 729 -22.79 -12.94 40.82
C ILE A 729 -21.87 -11.74 40.98
N THR A 730 -22.43 -10.54 41.03
CA THR A 730 -21.68 -9.31 41.31
C THR A 730 -22.15 -8.71 42.62
N PHE A 731 -21.30 -8.74 43.64
CA PHE A 731 -21.55 -8.07 44.91
C PHE A 731 -20.98 -6.65 44.87
N SER A 732 -21.83 -5.65 45.12
CA SER A 732 -21.39 -4.29 45.41
C SER A 732 -21.18 -4.16 46.91
N LEU A 733 -19.94 -3.98 47.34
CA LEU A 733 -19.56 -3.86 48.75
C LEU A 733 -19.95 -2.49 49.34
N LYS A 734 -20.15 -2.44 50.65
CA LYS A 734 -20.35 -1.21 51.41
C LYS A 734 -19.03 -0.46 51.61
N ASP A 735 -18.02 -1.19 52.03
CA ASP A 735 -16.67 -0.70 52.32
C ASP A 735 -15.74 -0.91 51.12
N GLU A 736 -14.69 -0.08 51.05
CA GLU A 736 -13.66 -0.18 50.00
C GLU A 736 -12.62 -1.24 50.33
N LEU A 737 -12.24 -2.00 49.32
CA LEU A 737 -11.06 -2.85 49.28
C LEU A 737 -9.85 -2.02 48.92
N PRO A 738 -8.68 -2.29 49.52
CA PRO A 738 -7.42 -1.74 49.00
C PRO A 738 -7.18 -2.30 47.59
N THR A 739 -6.41 -1.58 46.77
CA THR A 739 -6.04 -2.10 45.45
C THR A 739 -5.09 -3.29 45.54
N ASP A 740 -4.27 -3.34 46.60
CA ASP A 740 -3.42 -4.48 46.95
C ASP A 740 -4.12 -5.33 48.03
N LEU A 741 -4.66 -6.50 47.65
CA LEU A 741 -5.29 -7.44 48.57
C LEU A 741 -4.27 -8.25 49.39
N SER A 742 -2.96 -8.01 49.26
CA SER A 742 -1.96 -8.67 50.09
C SER A 742 -2.20 -8.40 51.58
N GLY A 743 -2.47 -9.48 52.32
CA GLY A 743 -2.82 -9.40 53.74
C GLY A 743 -4.29 -9.10 54.04
N VAL A 744 -5.14 -8.93 53.03
CA VAL A 744 -6.60 -8.84 53.17
C VAL A 744 -7.23 -10.15 52.72
N SER A 745 -7.98 -10.80 53.62
CA SER A 745 -8.72 -12.03 53.29
C SER A 745 -10.21 -11.74 53.16
N ILE A 746 -10.73 -11.95 51.96
CA ILE A 746 -12.16 -11.97 51.68
C ILE A 746 -12.51 -13.33 51.09
N ILE A 747 -13.42 -14.03 51.74
CA ILE A 747 -13.86 -15.36 51.35
C ILE A 747 -15.35 -15.31 51.09
N VAL A 748 -15.77 -15.70 49.89
CA VAL A 748 -17.18 -16.00 49.63
C VAL A 748 -17.38 -17.48 49.85
N SER A 749 -18.42 -17.83 50.60
CA SER A 749 -18.81 -19.22 50.82
C SER A 749 -20.31 -19.43 50.66
N THR A 750 -20.72 -20.67 50.45
CA THR A 750 -22.12 -21.07 50.49
C THR A 750 -22.53 -21.44 51.92
N LEU A 751 -23.84 -21.50 52.21
CA LEU A 751 -24.34 -21.99 53.50
C LEU A 751 -23.79 -23.40 53.85
N PRO A 752 -23.66 -23.72 55.14
CA PRO A 752 -23.02 -24.96 55.59
C PRO A 752 -23.87 -26.21 55.36
N TYR A 753 -25.20 -26.10 55.37
CA TYR A 753 -26.11 -27.24 55.26
C TYR A 753 -26.89 -27.23 53.94
N SER A 754 -26.89 -28.37 53.23
CA SER A 754 -27.58 -28.53 51.94
C SER A 754 -29.10 -28.43 52.02
N THR A 755 -29.67 -28.63 53.21
CA THR A 755 -31.11 -28.44 53.47
C THR A 755 -31.53 -26.97 53.40
N ASP A 756 -30.60 -26.06 53.69
CA ASP A 756 -30.86 -24.62 53.74
C ASP A 756 -30.70 -23.95 52.38
N ILE A 757 -29.93 -24.58 51.48
CA ILE A 757 -29.73 -24.12 50.10
C ILE A 757 -31.04 -24.16 49.31
N LYS A 758 -31.41 -23.02 48.75
CA LYS A 758 -32.61 -22.85 47.91
C LYS A 758 -32.28 -22.65 46.42
N SER A 759 -31.07 -22.22 46.12
CA SER A 759 -30.58 -21.95 44.78
C SER A 759 -30.42 -23.23 43.97
N ASN A 760 -30.90 -23.23 42.73
CA ASN A 760 -30.81 -24.36 41.81
C ASN A 760 -30.86 -23.97 40.33
N ASN A 761 -30.35 -24.83 39.46
CA ASN A 761 -30.46 -24.70 38.00
C ASN A 761 -31.79 -25.24 37.47
N SER A 762 -31.98 -25.15 36.15
CA SER A 762 -33.19 -25.63 35.45
C SER A 762 -33.44 -27.13 35.57
N PHE A 763 -32.39 -27.91 35.88
CA PHE A 763 -32.46 -29.34 36.14
C PHE A 763 -32.76 -29.66 37.61
N GLY A 764 -32.86 -28.66 38.48
CA GLY A 764 -33.10 -28.83 39.91
C GLY A 764 -31.86 -29.18 40.72
N VAL A 765 -30.67 -29.17 40.10
CA VAL A 765 -29.40 -29.34 40.81
C VAL A 765 -29.16 -28.13 41.70
N LYS A 766 -28.91 -28.39 42.98
CA LYS A 766 -28.68 -27.34 43.98
C LYS A 766 -27.25 -26.82 43.95
N LEU A 767 -27.09 -25.59 44.42
CA LEU A 767 -25.79 -25.07 44.87
C LEU A 767 -25.23 -25.99 45.98
N THR A 768 -23.95 -26.31 45.90
CA THR A 768 -23.27 -27.19 46.84
C THR A 768 -23.01 -26.44 48.14
N ALA A 769 -23.35 -27.04 49.27
CA ALA A 769 -23.12 -26.47 50.60
C ALA A 769 -21.64 -26.54 51.00
N SER A 770 -21.22 -25.69 51.94
CA SER A 770 -19.84 -25.63 52.47
C SER A 770 -18.72 -25.46 51.43
N VAL A 771 -19.01 -24.83 50.28
CA VAL A 771 -17.98 -24.45 49.29
C VAL A 771 -17.51 -23.03 49.58
N SER A 772 -16.20 -22.80 49.60
CA SER A 772 -15.62 -21.47 49.81
C SER A 772 -14.45 -21.21 48.87
N LYS A 773 -14.29 -19.94 48.47
CA LYS A 773 -13.18 -19.45 47.66
C LYS A 773 -12.76 -18.07 48.14
N SER A 774 -11.45 -17.85 48.24
CA SER A 774 -10.88 -16.53 48.52
C SER A 774 -10.92 -15.66 47.27
N ALA A 775 -11.15 -14.36 47.46
CA ALA A 775 -11.06 -13.36 46.41
C ALA A 775 -9.62 -13.27 45.89
N SER A 776 -9.46 -13.38 44.57
CA SER A 776 -8.22 -13.04 43.88
C SER A 776 -8.19 -11.54 43.60
N ASP A 777 -7.01 -10.94 43.70
CA ASP A 777 -6.83 -9.54 43.40
C ASP A 777 -6.88 -9.29 41.89
N LYS A 778 -7.83 -8.46 41.49
CA LYS A 778 -8.04 -7.98 40.11
C LYS A 778 -8.29 -6.47 40.08
N ILE A 779 -7.93 -5.75 41.13
CA ILE A 779 -8.15 -4.30 41.21
C ILE A 779 -6.93 -3.63 40.54
N PRO A 780 -7.11 -2.85 39.47
CA PRO A 780 -5.99 -2.15 38.86
C PRO A 780 -5.39 -1.13 39.82
N ALA A 781 -4.07 -1.00 39.78
CA ALA A 781 -3.34 0.02 40.52
C ALA A 781 -3.83 1.44 40.17
N THR A 782 -3.83 2.32 41.17
CA THR A 782 -4.04 3.77 41.01
C THR A 782 -2.75 4.51 41.33
N PHE A 783 -2.74 5.84 41.14
CA PHE A 783 -1.60 6.64 41.56
C PHE A 783 -2.02 8.00 42.13
N THR A 784 -1.16 8.52 43.00
CA THR A 784 -1.13 9.93 43.40
C THR A 784 0.17 10.56 42.93
N ALA A 785 0.24 11.89 42.90
CA ALA A 785 1.47 12.58 42.54
C ALA A 785 1.74 13.81 43.39
N GLU A 786 3.02 14.11 43.60
CA GLU A 786 3.52 15.28 44.33
C GLU A 786 4.78 15.85 43.64
N PHE A 787 5.02 17.16 43.76
CA PHE A 787 6.29 17.75 43.35
C PHE A 787 7.35 17.50 44.43
N LEU A 788 8.52 16.98 44.02
CA LEU A 788 9.73 16.94 44.86
C LEU A 788 10.64 18.15 44.63
N ALA A 789 10.60 18.70 43.42
CA ALA A 789 11.27 19.93 43.01
C ALA A 789 10.50 20.52 41.82
N ALA A 790 10.78 21.77 41.43
CA ALA A 790 10.05 22.44 40.35
C ALA A 790 10.05 21.68 39.01
N ASP A 791 11.06 20.84 38.76
CA ASP A 791 11.23 20.00 37.57
C ASP A 791 11.13 18.49 37.86
N ILE A 792 10.70 18.10 39.07
CA ILE A 792 10.67 16.71 39.51
C ILE A 792 9.31 16.39 40.16
N ILE A 793 8.57 15.45 39.56
CA ILE A 793 7.30 14.94 40.09
C ILE A 793 7.49 13.49 40.53
N LYS A 794 7.08 13.16 41.76
CA LYS A 794 6.96 11.79 42.25
C LYS A 794 5.54 11.29 42.01
N ILE A 795 5.43 10.09 41.47
CA ILE A 795 4.21 9.32 41.34
C ILE A 795 4.30 8.19 42.37
N ASP A 796 3.32 8.11 43.27
CA ASP A 796 3.15 7.01 44.19
C ASP A 796 2.01 6.13 43.71
N PHE A 797 2.31 4.85 43.47
CA PHE A 797 1.32 3.86 43.07
C PHE A 797 0.64 3.28 44.32
N SER A 798 -0.64 2.95 44.20
CA SER A 798 -1.38 2.29 45.29
C SER A 798 -0.86 0.88 45.59
N GLU A 799 -0.07 0.29 44.68
CA GLU A 799 0.59 -1.00 44.83
C GLU A 799 1.89 -1.12 44.02
N ALA A 800 2.55 -2.28 44.07
CA ALA A 800 3.78 -2.52 43.33
C ALA A 800 3.48 -2.74 41.83
N ILE A 801 4.18 -2.00 40.98
CA ILE A 801 4.00 -2.03 39.52
C ILE A 801 5.02 -2.96 38.85
N ASN A 802 4.66 -3.59 37.74
CA ASN A 802 5.62 -4.25 36.88
C ASN A 802 6.47 -3.18 36.16
N PRO A 803 7.76 -3.01 36.50
CA PRO A 803 8.56 -1.89 36.01
C PRO A 803 8.79 -1.93 34.49
N THR A 804 8.62 -3.10 33.86
CA THR A 804 8.75 -3.25 32.40
C THR A 804 7.63 -2.58 31.62
N THR A 805 6.51 -2.26 32.29
CA THR A 805 5.36 -1.56 31.70
C THR A 805 5.45 -0.03 31.86
N LEU A 806 6.48 0.48 32.53
CA LEU A 806 6.70 1.91 32.77
C LEU A 806 7.80 2.46 31.87
N SER A 807 7.56 3.65 31.31
CA SER A 807 8.52 4.40 30.50
C SER A 807 8.31 5.91 30.65
N LYS A 808 9.20 6.71 30.07
CA LYS A 808 9.00 8.17 29.99
C LYS A 808 7.76 8.59 29.20
N TYR A 809 7.15 7.68 28.45
CA TYR A 809 5.94 7.94 27.67
C TYR A 809 4.67 7.53 28.42
N THR A 810 4.77 6.79 29.53
CA THR A 810 3.60 6.28 30.26
C THR A 810 2.69 7.41 30.74
N PHE A 811 3.28 8.55 31.10
CA PHE A 811 2.56 9.74 31.54
C PHE A 811 2.96 10.98 30.73
N THR A 812 1.99 11.84 30.45
CA THR A 812 2.21 13.21 29.98
C THR A 812 1.90 14.20 31.10
N VAL A 813 2.62 15.33 31.09
CA VAL A 813 2.42 16.43 32.04
C VAL A 813 2.02 17.67 31.27
N SER A 814 0.84 18.23 31.56
CA SER A 814 0.29 19.36 30.79
C SER A 814 1.25 20.54 30.72
N GLY A 815 1.56 20.99 29.49
CA GLY A 815 2.48 22.12 29.25
C GLY A 815 3.96 21.79 29.47
N ASN A 816 4.33 20.51 29.63
CA ASN A 816 5.71 20.09 29.85
C ASN A 816 6.03 18.76 29.12
N THR A 817 7.33 18.44 29.04
CA THR A 817 7.81 17.19 28.43
C THR A 817 8.54 16.37 29.50
N VAL A 818 8.28 15.07 29.56
CA VAL A 818 9.01 14.14 30.46
C VAL A 818 10.34 13.75 29.79
N LYS A 819 11.47 14.15 30.38
CA LYS A 819 12.83 13.85 29.91
C LYS A 819 13.24 12.42 30.22
N SER A 820 13.04 12.02 31.47
CA SER A 820 13.48 10.73 32.01
C SER A 820 12.59 10.31 33.17
N ILE A 821 12.69 9.03 33.50
CA ILE A 821 12.02 8.44 34.65
C ILE A 821 13.02 7.68 35.52
N THR A 822 12.75 7.60 36.81
CA THR A 822 13.45 6.72 37.76
C THR A 822 12.41 5.94 38.55
N ILE A 823 12.45 4.61 38.52
CA ILE A 823 11.53 3.75 39.26
C ILE A 823 12.18 3.39 40.61
N ALA A 824 11.45 3.49 41.71
CA ALA A 824 11.96 3.12 43.02
C ALA A 824 12.13 1.59 43.13
N PRO A 825 13.10 1.07 43.91
CA PRO A 825 13.32 -0.38 44.04
C PRO A 825 12.11 -1.19 44.56
N SER A 826 11.18 -0.56 45.26
CA SER A 826 9.93 -1.19 45.70
C SER A 826 8.90 -1.35 44.56
N ASN A 827 9.12 -0.70 43.42
CA ASN A 827 8.18 -0.50 42.33
C ASN A 827 6.85 0.15 42.74
N ARG A 828 6.78 0.74 43.94
CA ARG A 828 5.58 1.44 44.45
C ARG A 828 5.61 2.94 44.18
N SER A 829 6.69 3.45 43.59
CA SER A 829 6.76 4.83 43.16
C SER A 829 7.75 5.02 42.02
N MET A 830 7.57 6.11 41.29
CA MET A 830 8.51 6.55 40.27
C MET A 830 8.64 8.08 40.29
N THR A 831 9.72 8.58 39.71
CA THR A 831 9.97 10.01 39.56
C THR A 831 10.02 10.38 38.09
N LEU A 832 9.29 11.41 37.70
CA LEU A 832 9.35 12.06 36.39
C LEU A 832 10.26 13.28 36.46
N THR A 833 11.24 13.38 35.56
CA THR A 833 12.03 14.60 35.36
C THR A 833 11.48 15.38 34.17
N LEU A 834 11.12 16.64 34.39
CA LEU A 834 10.50 17.51 33.38
C LEU A 834 11.55 18.28 32.57
N ASP A 835 11.20 18.69 31.36
CA ASP A 835 12.06 19.53 30.52
C ASP A 835 12.23 20.93 31.10
N LYS A 836 11.14 21.49 31.63
CA LYS A 836 11.08 22.85 32.19
C LYS A 836 10.61 22.81 33.64
N ALA A 837 11.18 23.66 34.48
CA ALA A 837 10.67 23.87 35.84
C ALA A 837 9.27 24.49 35.80
N VAL A 838 8.37 23.99 36.65
CA VAL A 838 7.02 24.51 36.89
C VAL A 838 7.09 25.55 38.01
N SER A 839 6.55 26.75 37.81
CA SER A 839 6.55 27.79 38.85
C SER A 839 5.71 27.38 40.07
N SER A 840 6.14 27.78 41.28
CA SER A 840 5.35 27.58 42.51
C SER A 840 3.96 28.24 42.36
N GLY A 841 2.94 27.57 42.91
CA GLY A 841 1.52 27.90 42.77
C GLY A 841 0.84 27.37 41.51
N ASN A 842 1.60 26.92 40.49
CA ASN A 842 1.00 26.39 39.26
C ASN A 842 0.59 24.93 39.41
N LYS A 843 -0.51 24.59 38.73
CA LYS A 843 -1.00 23.22 38.62
C LYS A 843 -0.58 22.59 37.31
N VAL A 844 -0.32 21.29 37.34
CA VAL A 844 -0.17 20.47 36.14
C VAL A 844 -1.08 19.25 36.22
N LEU A 845 -1.64 18.88 35.07
CA LEU A 845 -2.38 17.64 34.90
C LEU A 845 -1.42 16.55 34.43
N ILE A 846 -1.36 15.46 35.17
CA ILE A 846 -0.68 14.24 34.78
C ILE A 846 -1.72 13.32 34.17
N THR A 847 -1.50 12.91 32.92
CA THR A 847 -2.41 12.02 32.20
C THR A 847 -1.66 10.76 31.82
N GLN A 848 -2.23 9.61 32.16
CA GLN A 848 -1.77 8.33 31.68
C GLN A 848 -2.03 8.22 30.17
N VAL A 849 -0.98 7.90 29.39
CA VAL A 849 -1.06 7.75 27.93
C VAL A 849 -0.79 6.32 27.48
N HIS A 850 0.01 5.57 28.23
CA HIS A 850 0.18 4.12 28.01
C HIS A 850 -0.30 3.32 29.22
N GLU A 851 -0.81 2.12 28.93
CA GLU A 851 -1.21 1.14 29.94
C GLU A 851 0.01 0.71 30.76
N PHE A 852 -0.20 0.47 32.05
CA PHE A 852 0.78 -0.15 32.93
C PHE A 852 0.10 -1.20 33.79
N GLU A 853 0.86 -2.15 34.31
CA GLU A 853 0.33 -3.30 35.05
C GLU A 853 0.95 -3.39 36.43
N ASP A 854 0.16 -3.81 37.42
CA ASP A 854 0.73 -4.26 38.70
C ASP A 854 1.55 -5.55 38.55
N VAL A 855 2.15 -6.02 39.64
CA VAL A 855 2.93 -7.27 39.65
C VAL A 855 2.09 -8.53 39.42
N LEU A 856 0.77 -8.46 39.50
CA LEU A 856 -0.18 -9.54 39.22
C LEU A 856 -0.76 -9.47 37.80
N GLY A 857 -0.36 -8.46 37.02
CA GLY A 857 -0.80 -8.24 35.64
C GLY A 857 -2.15 -7.53 35.51
N ASN A 858 -2.66 -6.88 36.57
CA ASN A 858 -3.89 -6.10 36.44
C ASN A 858 -3.59 -4.76 35.75
N VAL A 859 -4.28 -4.52 34.64
CA VAL A 859 -3.99 -3.40 33.73
C VAL A 859 -4.71 -2.14 34.17
N THR A 860 -3.95 -1.07 34.38
CA THR A 860 -4.47 0.27 34.69
C THR A 860 -4.67 1.09 33.42
N ARG A 861 -5.80 1.81 33.31
CA ARG A 861 -6.17 2.62 32.13
C ARG A 861 -6.79 3.95 32.52
N GLY A 862 -6.52 4.98 31.71
CA GLY A 862 -7.28 6.23 31.68
C GLY A 862 -7.17 7.11 32.93
N LEU A 863 -6.11 6.97 33.73
CA LEU A 863 -5.96 7.76 34.96
C LEU A 863 -5.46 9.19 34.68
N THR A 864 -5.96 10.13 35.48
CA THR A 864 -5.48 11.51 35.51
C THR A 864 -5.36 12.01 36.93
N PHE A 865 -4.33 12.81 37.21
CA PHE A 865 -4.12 13.42 38.52
C PHE A 865 -3.64 14.87 38.37
N GLU A 866 -4.29 15.81 39.05
CA GLU A 866 -3.87 17.21 39.11
C GLU A 866 -2.98 17.42 40.34
N VAL A 867 -1.78 17.97 40.13
CA VAL A 867 -0.83 18.27 41.21
C VAL A 867 -0.41 19.74 41.14
N THR A 868 -0.28 20.38 42.32
CA THR A 868 0.17 21.77 42.46
C THR A 868 1.62 21.80 42.92
N ASN A 869 2.48 22.59 42.28
CA ASN A 869 3.83 22.83 42.77
C ASN A 869 3.74 23.83 43.93
N ASN A 870 3.87 23.36 45.17
CA ASN A 870 3.74 24.21 46.36
C ASN A 870 5.01 25.03 46.60
#